data_AF-A0A963TX84-F1
#
_entry.id   AF-A0A963TX84-F1
#
_cell.length_a   1.000
_cell.length_b   1.000
_cell.length_c   1.000
_cell.angle_alpha   90.00
_cell.angle_beta   90.00
_cell.angle_gamma   90.00
#
_symmetry.space_group_name_H-M   'P 1'
#
loop_
_entity.id
_entity.type
_entity.pdbx_description
1 polymer ?
#
loop_
_entity_poly.entity_id
_entity_poly.type
_entity_poly.pdbx_seq_one_letter_code
_entity_poly.pdbx_strand_id
1 'polypeptide(L)'
;MPRSYLTRAILLPATLVVAALLSLLAASWAATVVEQRSADGVDSVLQAEGFDWAAVEADGLQLTLTGTAPTEAARFRALAAAGTVVDSNRLIDAMGVSDAEALKAPDYTVEILRNDDGISLIGLVPDGAQHDALVAQLGDLAGAGKVIDMLETAAHPVPDNWQASVDYGIRALAELPRSKISISAGKVAVTAISDSPQEKARLESRLKRATPRGLVVALDISAPRPVIAPFTLRFLIDADGPRFDACAADSEQARDQILAAAAAAGAPGASCTIGLGVPTPAWSEAVTLGLKALAELGAGSITYSDADISLIAAESVDQATFDRVVGELESGLPEVFSLHATLTPKPAEANTPEVVPEFTATLDAEGRLALRGRIGSELTRDAVENFARAKFGGSNVTPAMRITPDLPGGWAVRLLAALEALGELHDGSAKVRPDLVTIAGVTGAQGASDAAARILSSKLGEGANFKLEIRYDPKLDPLLGLPTAEECAAEINAILASHKINFEPGSAQITPDAAETLDKVAARMKDCTDFPMEIGGYTDSQGREEMNLALSRDRAQAVLTSLMDRRVLTGNLTAVGYGEENPIADNGTEAGREANRRIEFRLLTTTGTPEAGTATETAPEAAPGAASETAGEAAGTATSQTALPADAGSADTGSVDAGSGDAGSGDAGSGDAGSGDAGSGDGASGDFATGGASAGTDLGSGDELGPPDETAGSGDGTATATTPEPGVEPSVEPAPAAAPAGDTAAEPSGLPVLTPGPETVRPRPRPQKSN
;
A
#
# COMPACT_ATOMS: atom_id res chain seq x y z
N MET A 1 -20.34 121.28 -27.86
CA MET A 1 -19.32 120.65 -26.98
C MET A 1 -18.82 119.40 -27.68
N PRO A 2 -17.59 119.36 -28.24
CA PRO A 2 -17.27 118.29 -29.19
C PRO A 2 -16.73 117.05 -28.48
N ARG A 3 -17.39 115.93 -28.77
CA ARG A 3 -17.15 114.53 -28.36
C ARG A 3 -15.76 113.94 -28.72
N SER A 4 -14.73 114.74 -29.03
CA SER A 4 -13.50 114.27 -29.69
C SER A 4 -12.30 113.95 -28.79
N TYR A 5 -12.30 114.34 -27.52
CA TYR A 5 -11.18 114.05 -26.60
C TYR A 5 -11.29 112.70 -25.88
N LEU A 6 -12.50 112.23 -25.56
CA LEU A 6 -12.70 110.93 -24.87
C LEU A 6 -12.33 109.74 -25.76
N THR A 7 -12.53 109.84 -27.07
CA THR A 7 -12.24 108.77 -28.03
C THR A 7 -10.73 108.52 -28.20
N ARG A 8 -9.90 109.57 -28.15
CA ARG A 8 -8.43 109.43 -28.31
C ARG A 8 -7.75 108.86 -27.06
N ALA A 9 -8.27 109.12 -25.86
CA ALA A 9 -7.70 108.60 -24.61
C ALA A 9 -7.90 107.08 -24.42
N ILE A 10 -8.93 106.49 -25.06
CA ILE A 10 -9.24 105.05 -24.98
C ILE A 10 -8.69 104.28 -26.19
N LEU A 11 -8.70 104.87 -27.39
CA LEU A 11 -8.24 104.20 -28.62
C LEU A 11 -6.75 103.80 -28.58
N LEU A 12 -5.89 104.66 -28.02
CA LEU A 12 -4.45 104.43 -28.01
C LEU A 12 -4.03 103.23 -27.11
N PRO A 13 -4.45 103.14 -25.83
CA PRO A 13 -4.18 101.95 -25.02
C PRO A 13 -4.88 100.70 -25.56
N ALA A 14 -6.09 100.82 -26.13
CA ALA A 14 -6.76 99.69 -26.76
C ALA A 14 -5.98 99.13 -27.96
N THR A 15 -5.39 99.99 -28.80
CA THR A 15 -4.56 99.54 -29.93
C THR A 15 -3.27 98.85 -29.49
N LEU A 16 -2.64 99.30 -28.39
CA LEU A 16 -1.46 98.65 -27.83
C LEU A 16 -1.80 97.29 -27.21
N VAL A 17 -2.93 97.18 -26.51
CA VAL A 17 -3.40 95.89 -25.96
C VAL A 17 -3.73 94.92 -27.09
N VAL A 18 -4.41 95.37 -28.16
CA VAL A 18 -4.70 94.52 -29.33
C VAL A 18 -3.40 94.10 -30.03
N ALA A 19 -2.43 94.99 -30.20
CA ALA A 19 -1.13 94.64 -30.78
C ALA A 19 -0.34 93.65 -29.90
N ALA A 20 -0.37 93.82 -28.58
CA ALA A 20 0.24 92.88 -27.64
C ALA A 20 -0.43 91.50 -27.67
N LEU A 21 -1.76 91.46 -27.70
CA LEU A 21 -2.53 90.21 -27.84
C LEU A 21 -2.26 89.51 -29.18
N LEU A 22 -2.21 90.27 -30.29
CA LEU A 22 -1.87 89.73 -31.60
C LEU A 22 -0.43 89.21 -31.65
N SER A 23 0.50 89.89 -30.97
CA SER A 23 1.90 89.46 -30.89
C SER A 23 2.05 88.20 -30.04
N LEU A 24 1.32 88.10 -28.93
CA LEU A 24 1.25 86.89 -28.10
C LEU A 24 0.62 85.73 -28.86
N LEU A 25 -0.48 85.96 -29.58
CA LEU A 25 -1.12 84.95 -30.42
C LEU A 25 -0.22 84.49 -31.56
N ALA A 26 0.50 85.41 -32.21
CA ALA A 26 1.45 85.08 -33.26
C ALA A 26 2.65 84.30 -32.70
N ALA A 27 3.14 84.66 -31.51
CA ALA A 27 4.23 83.96 -30.84
C ALA A 27 3.81 82.56 -30.36
N SER A 28 2.62 82.41 -29.78
CA SER A 28 2.09 81.09 -29.38
C SER A 28 1.82 80.20 -30.60
N TRP A 29 1.32 80.78 -31.69
CA TRP A 29 1.13 80.06 -32.94
C TRP A 29 2.46 79.64 -33.57
N ALA A 30 3.46 80.52 -33.57
CA ALA A 30 4.79 80.18 -34.07
C ALA A 30 5.47 79.10 -33.21
N ALA A 31 5.34 79.17 -31.88
CA ALA A 31 5.88 78.15 -30.97
C ALA A 31 5.24 76.78 -31.21
N THR A 32 3.90 76.72 -31.26
CA THR A 32 3.16 75.48 -31.52
C THR A 32 3.48 74.89 -32.90
N VAL A 33 3.69 75.71 -33.94
CA VAL A 33 4.11 75.22 -35.26
C VAL A 33 5.52 74.63 -35.23
N VAL A 34 6.45 75.20 -34.45
CA VAL A 34 7.83 74.68 -34.32
C VAL A 34 7.86 73.40 -33.48
N GLU A 35 7.07 73.33 -32.42
CA GLU A 35 6.89 72.13 -31.58
C GLU A 35 6.34 70.97 -32.43
N GLN A 36 5.22 71.20 -33.13
CA GLN A 36 4.60 70.18 -33.98
C GLN A 36 5.55 69.70 -35.08
N ARG A 37 6.23 70.61 -35.79
CA ARG A 37 7.19 70.21 -36.83
C ARG A 37 8.39 69.43 -36.29
N SER A 38 8.84 69.76 -35.07
CA SER A 38 9.96 69.05 -34.44
C SER A 38 9.53 67.66 -33.95
N ALA A 39 8.35 67.55 -33.34
CA ALA A 39 7.76 66.28 -32.91
C ALA A 39 7.47 65.36 -34.10
N ASP A 40 6.74 65.85 -35.11
CA ASP A 40 6.39 65.09 -36.32
C ASP A 40 7.66 64.63 -37.08
N GLY A 41 8.69 65.48 -37.10
CA GLY A 41 9.97 65.14 -37.74
C GLY A 41 10.68 63.99 -37.02
N VAL A 42 10.79 64.05 -35.69
CA VAL A 42 11.41 62.99 -34.89
C VAL A 42 10.57 61.70 -34.93
N ASP A 43 9.25 61.81 -34.78
CA ASP A 43 8.32 60.69 -34.85
C ASP A 43 8.43 59.95 -36.20
N SER A 44 8.51 60.71 -37.30
CA SER A 44 8.67 60.12 -38.64
C SER A 44 9.97 59.33 -38.80
N VAL A 45 11.07 59.79 -38.19
CA VAL A 45 12.37 59.09 -38.24
C VAL A 45 12.37 57.86 -37.35
N LEU A 46 11.78 57.97 -36.15
CA LEU A 46 11.66 56.84 -35.23
C LEU A 46 10.83 55.72 -35.85
N GLN A 47 9.70 56.04 -36.48
CA GLN A 47 8.87 55.06 -37.19
C GLN A 47 9.57 54.51 -38.45
N ALA A 48 10.27 55.35 -39.21
CA ALA A 48 10.98 54.91 -40.43
C ALA A 48 12.13 53.94 -40.13
N GLU A 49 12.80 54.11 -38.98
CA GLU A 49 13.87 53.21 -38.53
C GLU A 49 13.34 52.01 -37.70
N GLY A 50 12.02 51.89 -37.52
CA GLY A 50 11.39 50.76 -36.84
C GLY A 50 11.46 50.82 -35.32
N PHE A 51 11.52 52.02 -34.74
CA PHE A 51 11.42 52.26 -33.29
C PHE A 51 9.97 52.59 -32.90
N ASP A 52 9.03 51.74 -33.27
CA ASP A 52 7.59 51.83 -33.01
C ASP A 52 7.21 51.82 -31.51
N TRP A 53 8.11 51.31 -30.67
CA TRP A 53 8.01 51.33 -29.22
C TRP A 53 8.42 52.68 -28.58
N ALA A 54 9.00 53.60 -29.35
CA ALA A 54 9.43 54.93 -28.88
C ALA A 54 8.44 56.02 -29.33
N ALA A 55 8.04 56.87 -28.39
CA ALA A 55 7.17 58.02 -28.63
C ALA A 55 7.91 59.33 -28.32
N VAL A 56 7.47 60.43 -28.95
CA VAL A 56 8.06 61.77 -28.74
C VAL A 56 7.00 62.77 -28.30
N GLU A 57 7.31 63.53 -27.25
CA GLU A 57 6.50 64.65 -26.77
C GLU A 57 7.32 65.95 -26.84
N ALA A 58 6.71 67.03 -27.32
CA ALA A 58 7.35 68.34 -27.40
C ALA A 58 6.84 69.30 -26.31
N ASP A 59 7.77 69.97 -25.63
CA ASP A 59 7.50 71.11 -24.74
C ASP A 59 8.46 72.25 -25.09
N GLY A 60 7.96 73.27 -25.81
CA GLY A 60 8.78 74.38 -26.29
C GLY A 60 9.87 73.92 -27.27
N LEU A 61 11.12 74.04 -26.84
CA LEU A 61 12.28 73.60 -27.62
C LEU A 61 12.78 72.22 -27.21
N GLN A 62 12.27 71.62 -26.13
CA GLN A 62 12.71 70.29 -25.68
C GLN A 62 11.77 69.20 -26.20
N LEU A 63 12.36 68.07 -26.58
CA LEU A 63 11.64 66.86 -26.99
C LEU A 63 11.99 65.75 -26.01
N THR A 64 10.97 65.14 -25.41
CA THR A 64 11.14 63.99 -24.51
C THR A 64 10.79 62.73 -25.26
N LEU A 65 11.73 61.79 -25.32
CA LEU A 65 11.51 60.46 -25.86
C LEU A 65 11.07 59.53 -24.74
N THR A 66 9.93 58.87 -24.90
CA THR A 66 9.35 57.92 -23.94
C THR A 66 9.12 56.57 -24.62
N GLY A 67 8.88 55.52 -23.83
CA GLY A 67 8.68 54.16 -24.35
C GLY A 67 9.67 53.16 -23.75
N THR A 68 9.51 51.87 -24.08
CA THR A 68 10.34 50.79 -23.52
C THR A 68 11.08 50.06 -24.62
N ALA A 69 12.40 50.22 -24.65
CA ALA A 69 13.26 49.59 -25.64
C ALA A 69 13.43 48.08 -25.36
N PRO A 70 13.49 47.22 -26.38
CA PRO A 70 13.75 45.80 -26.20
C PRO A 70 15.20 45.49 -25.76
N THR A 71 16.15 46.38 -26.08
CA THR A 71 17.54 46.29 -25.63
C THR A 71 18.12 47.69 -25.43
N GLU A 72 19.19 47.78 -24.64
CA GLU A 72 19.91 49.05 -24.44
C GLU A 72 20.50 49.57 -25.76
N ALA A 73 20.96 48.68 -26.64
CA ALA A 73 21.44 49.05 -27.97
C ALA A 73 20.33 49.59 -28.90
N ALA A 74 19.07 49.18 -28.72
CA ALA A 74 17.94 49.74 -29.45
C ALA A 74 17.58 51.15 -28.92
N ARG A 75 17.60 51.35 -27.60
CA ARG A 75 17.41 52.67 -26.96
C ARG A 75 18.41 53.70 -27.46
N PHE A 76 19.69 53.36 -27.47
CA PHE A 76 20.74 54.25 -27.96
C PHE A 76 20.62 54.56 -29.46
N ARG A 77 20.17 53.59 -30.27
CA ARG A 77 19.93 53.83 -31.70
C ARG A 77 18.73 54.75 -31.94
N ALA A 78 17.65 54.61 -31.19
CA ALA A 78 16.50 55.52 -31.25
C ALA A 78 16.88 56.96 -30.86
N LEU A 79 17.66 57.13 -29.78
CA LEU A 79 18.16 58.44 -29.36
C LEU A 79 19.07 59.08 -30.42
N ALA A 80 19.95 58.29 -31.04
CA ALA A 80 20.83 58.75 -32.11
C ALA A 80 20.04 59.14 -33.37
N ALA A 81 19.01 58.37 -33.74
CA ALA A 81 18.14 58.66 -34.87
C ALA A 81 17.36 59.97 -34.68
N ALA A 82 16.77 60.17 -33.49
CA ALA A 82 16.12 61.45 -33.13
C ALA A 82 17.09 62.64 -33.19
N GLY A 83 18.36 62.42 -32.82
CA GLY A 83 19.44 63.42 -32.88
C GLY A 83 19.84 63.86 -34.29
N THR A 84 19.35 63.18 -35.34
CA THR A 84 19.56 63.61 -36.74
C THR A 84 18.59 64.73 -37.16
N VAL A 85 17.45 64.85 -36.48
CA VAL A 85 16.38 65.81 -36.80
C VAL A 85 16.49 67.06 -35.93
N VAL A 86 16.83 66.90 -34.65
CA VAL A 86 17.04 67.99 -33.70
C VAL A 86 18.37 67.84 -32.96
N ASP A 87 18.93 68.96 -32.51
CA ASP A 87 20.16 68.97 -31.73
C ASP A 87 20.02 68.11 -30.46
N SER A 88 21.04 67.32 -30.13
CA SER A 88 21.00 66.39 -28.98
C SER A 88 20.79 67.09 -27.64
N ASN A 89 21.12 68.39 -27.53
CA ASN A 89 20.84 69.17 -26.31
C ASN A 89 19.35 69.45 -26.06
N ARG A 90 18.49 69.21 -27.06
CA ARG A 90 17.03 69.36 -26.99
C ARG A 90 16.34 68.03 -26.67
N LEU A 91 17.04 66.91 -26.71
CA LEU A 91 16.47 65.58 -26.46
C LEU A 91 16.59 65.20 -24.99
N ILE A 92 15.49 64.81 -24.39
CA ILE A 92 15.42 64.22 -23.06
C ILE A 92 15.09 62.74 -23.23
N ASP A 93 16.00 61.87 -22.82
CA ASP A 93 15.79 60.43 -22.82
C ASP A 93 15.04 60.02 -21.55
N ALA A 94 13.75 59.72 -21.70
CA ALA A 94 12.89 59.12 -20.68
C ALA A 94 12.43 57.72 -21.10
N MET A 95 13.20 57.04 -21.96
CA MET A 95 12.91 55.68 -22.41
C MET A 95 13.44 54.65 -21.41
N GLY A 96 12.67 53.60 -21.14
CA GLY A 96 13.09 52.42 -20.38
C GLY A 96 13.72 51.35 -21.25
N VAL A 97 14.29 50.32 -20.64
CA VAL A 97 14.73 49.08 -21.30
C VAL A 97 13.95 47.92 -20.67
N SER A 98 13.47 47.00 -21.49
CA SER A 98 12.76 45.79 -21.03
C SER A 98 13.71 44.94 -20.19
N ASP A 99 13.23 44.45 -19.04
CA ASP A 99 14.01 43.53 -18.22
C ASP A 99 14.29 42.24 -19.00
N ALA A 100 15.53 41.75 -18.94
CA ALA A 100 15.87 40.45 -19.50
C ALA A 100 15.10 39.37 -18.74
N GLU A 101 14.34 38.56 -19.46
CA GLU A 101 13.59 37.44 -18.91
C GLU A 101 14.53 36.56 -18.06
N ALA A 102 14.21 36.38 -16.78
CA ALA A 102 15.07 35.64 -15.87
C ALA A 102 15.21 34.20 -16.38
N LEU A 103 16.46 33.77 -16.63
CA LEU A 103 16.77 32.40 -17.03
C LEU A 103 16.17 31.42 -16.00
N LYS A 104 15.17 30.65 -16.42
CA LYS A 104 14.57 29.61 -15.59
C LYS A 104 15.65 28.58 -15.25
N ALA A 105 15.86 28.29 -13.97
CA ALA A 105 16.80 27.27 -13.53
C ALA A 105 16.42 25.90 -14.13
N PRO A 106 17.41 25.06 -14.49
CA PRO A 106 17.14 23.72 -14.98
C PRO A 106 16.54 22.85 -13.88
N ASP A 107 15.66 21.93 -14.26
CA ASP A 107 15.09 20.97 -13.33
C ASP A 107 16.12 19.86 -13.05
N TYR A 108 16.49 19.67 -11.78
CA TYR A 108 17.36 18.56 -11.39
C TYR A 108 16.60 17.23 -11.44
N THR A 109 17.14 16.28 -12.18
CA THR A 109 16.56 14.95 -12.34
C THR A 109 17.65 13.91 -12.46
N VAL A 110 17.51 12.79 -11.77
CA VAL A 110 18.42 11.64 -11.85
C VAL A 110 17.63 10.40 -12.19
N GLU A 111 18.05 9.68 -13.23
CA GLU A 111 17.61 8.33 -13.52
C GLU A 111 18.69 7.34 -13.08
N ILE A 112 18.29 6.36 -12.28
CA ILE A 112 19.13 5.27 -11.81
C ILE A 112 18.58 3.98 -12.39
N LEU A 113 19.42 3.27 -13.14
CA LEU A 113 19.11 1.94 -13.69
C LEU A 113 19.92 0.90 -12.93
N ARG A 114 19.27 -0.10 -12.33
CA ARG A 114 19.93 -1.22 -11.66
C ARG A 114 19.50 -2.55 -12.26
N ASN A 115 20.49 -3.40 -12.51
CA ASN A 115 20.30 -4.79 -12.92
C ASN A 115 21.31 -5.68 -12.18
N ASP A 116 21.39 -6.95 -12.57
CA ASP A 116 22.29 -7.94 -11.95
C ASP A 116 23.79 -7.63 -12.20
N ASP A 117 24.11 -6.83 -13.23
CA ASP A 117 25.48 -6.48 -13.62
C ASP A 117 26.01 -5.25 -12.85
N GLY A 118 25.17 -4.23 -12.63
CA GLY A 118 25.56 -3.00 -11.95
C GLY A 118 24.48 -1.92 -11.90
N ILE A 119 24.92 -0.68 -11.65
CA ILE A 119 24.09 0.53 -11.58
C ILE A 119 24.55 1.53 -12.64
N SER A 120 23.63 2.18 -13.34
CA SER A 120 23.91 3.30 -14.24
C SER A 120 23.16 4.55 -13.80
N LEU A 121 23.83 5.70 -13.84
CA LEU A 121 23.32 7.00 -13.40
C LEU A 121 23.29 7.97 -14.58
N ILE A 122 22.16 8.63 -14.80
CA ILE A 122 21.96 9.55 -15.92
C ILE A 122 21.16 10.76 -15.44
N GLY A 123 21.57 11.98 -15.79
CA GLY A 123 20.79 13.18 -15.52
C GLY A 123 21.60 14.34 -14.97
N LEU A 124 20.90 15.30 -14.35
CA LEU A 124 21.47 16.55 -13.85
C LEU A 124 21.31 16.62 -12.33
N VAL A 125 22.42 16.85 -11.62
CA VAL A 125 22.47 17.02 -10.16
C VAL A 125 23.01 18.39 -9.77
N PRO A 126 22.70 18.88 -8.56
CA PRO A 126 23.34 20.09 -8.04
C PRO A 126 24.85 19.90 -7.87
N ASP A 127 25.60 20.97 -8.11
CA ASP A 127 27.05 21.00 -7.90
C ASP A 127 27.44 20.86 -6.41
N GLY A 128 28.55 20.17 -6.13
CA GLY A 128 29.11 19.94 -4.80
C GLY A 128 29.23 18.46 -4.36
N ALA A 129 29.56 18.25 -3.09
CA ALA A 129 29.88 16.93 -2.50
C ALA A 129 28.74 15.88 -2.53
N GLN A 130 27.55 16.27 -3.00
CA GLN A 130 26.37 15.40 -3.10
C GLN A 130 26.49 14.40 -4.25
N HIS A 131 27.13 14.79 -5.36
CA HIS A 131 27.42 13.89 -6.47
C HIS A 131 28.33 12.74 -6.03
N ASP A 132 29.48 13.07 -5.45
CA ASP A 132 30.47 12.08 -5.03
C ASP A 132 29.95 11.17 -3.92
N ALA A 133 29.15 11.72 -3.00
CA ALA A 133 28.48 10.94 -1.96
C ALA A 133 27.45 9.97 -2.54
N LEU A 134 26.68 10.38 -3.55
CA LEU A 134 25.72 9.51 -4.25
C LEU A 134 26.44 8.35 -4.94
N VAL A 135 27.48 8.65 -5.74
CA VAL A 135 28.24 7.61 -6.45
C VAL A 135 28.92 6.64 -5.47
N ALA A 136 29.47 7.14 -4.36
CA ALA A 136 30.07 6.31 -3.32
C ALA A 136 29.05 5.36 -2.66
N GLN A 137 27.90 5.86 -2.23
CA GLN A 137 26.85 5.04 -1.62
C GLN A 137 26.32 3.96 -2.57
N LEU A 138 26.20 4.28 -3.86
CA LEU A 138 25.80 3.32 -4.88
C LEU A 138 26.91 2.29 -5.18
N GLY A 139 28.17 2.69 -5.05
CA GLY A 139 29.32 1.79 -5.12
C GLY A 139 29.30 0.73 -4.01
N ASP A 140 28.93 1.12 -2.79
CA ASP A 140 28.75 0.18 -1.68
C ASP A 140 27.60 -0.81 -1.93
N LEU A 141 26.58 -0.39 -2.67
CA LEU A 141 25.40 -1.20 -2.97
C LEU A 141 25.61 -2.19 -4.13
N ALA A 142 26.30 -1.77 -5.20
CA ALA A 142 26.55 -2.60 -6.40
C ALA A 142 27.85 -3.39 -6.34
N GLY A 143 28.80 -2.97 -5.50
CA GLY A 143 30.19 -3.44 -5.51
C GLY A 143 31.11 -2.54 -6.37
N ALA A 144 32.38 -2.48 -5.98
CA ALA A 144 33.36 -1.60 -6.61
C ALA A 144 33.49 -1.85 -8.13
N GLY A 145 33.46 -0.77 -8.92
CA GLY A 145 33.59 -0.81 -10.38
C GLY A 145 32.33 -1.17 -11.17
N LYS A 146 31.18 -1.32 -10.49
CA LYS A 146 29.88 -1.64 -11.12
C LYS A 146 28.93 -0.45 -11.24
N VAL A 147 29.42 0.77 -11.02
CA VAL A 147 28.64 2.00 -11.17
C VAL A 147 29.12 2.73 -12.42
N ILE A 148 28.22 2.93 -13.38
CA ILE A 148 28.44 3.74 -14.58
C ILE A 148 27.83 5.11 -14.29
N ASP A 149 28.67 6.13 -14.22
CA ASP A 149 28.28 7.50 -13.92
C ASP A 149 28.25 8.34 -15.20
N MET A 150 27.06 8.83 -15.55
CA MET A 150 26.81 9.74 -16.67
C MET A 150 26.01 10.96 -16.17
N LEU A 151 26.23 11.38 -14.92
CA LEU A 151 25.63 12.57 -14.36
C LEU A 151 26.37 13.84 -14.79
N GLU A 152 25.61 14.91 -15.00
CA GLU A 152 26.11 16.27 -15.15
C GLU A 152 25.80 17.10 -13.90
N THR A 153 26.64 18.08 -13.57
CA THR A 153 26.43 18.98 -12.43
C THR A 153 26.08 20.39 -12.88
N ALA A 154 25.21 21.07 -12.12
CA ALA A 154 24.92 22.50 -12.34
C ALA A 154 24.91 23.30 -11.03
N ALA A 155 25.42 24.54 -11.09
CA ALA A 155 25.56 25.43 -9.93
C ALA A 155 24.33 26.35 -9.74
N HIS A 156 23.15 25.76 -9.54
CA HIS A 156 21.92 26.48 -9.19
C HIS A 156 21.42 26.10 -7.77
N PRO A 157 20.58 26.93 -7.12
CA PRO A 157 20.03 26.62 -5.81
C PRO A 157 19.39 25.23 -5.75
N VAL A 158 19.71 24.45 -4.72
CA VAL A 158 19.15 23.12 -4.51
C VAL A 158 17.67 23.24 -4.15
N PRO A 159 16.76 22.56 -4.89
CA PRO A 159 15.34 22.57 -4.56
C PRO A 159 15.03 21.93 -3.21
N ASP A 160 13.93 22.35 -2.60
CA ASP A 160 13.41 21.69 -1.39
C ASP A 160 13.13 20.21 -1.63
N ASN A 161 13.29 19.39 -0.59
CA ASN A 161 13.10 17.94 -0.62
C ASN A 161 14.00 17.15 -1.60
N TRP A 162 15.00 17.78 -2.23
CA TRP A 162 15.95 17.08 -3.11
C TRP A 162 16.67 15.94 -2.38
N GLN A 163 17.32 16.23 -1.25
CA GLN A 163 18.06 15.22 -0.48
C GLN A 163 17.15 14.08 0.00
N ALA A 164 15.95 14.40 0.48
CA ALA A 164 14.97 13.38 0.88
C ALA A 164 14.54 12.47 -0.28
N SER A 165 14.48 13.02 -1.51
CA SER A 165 14.17 12.25 -2.73
C SER A 165 15.33 11.32 -3.10
N VAL A 166 16.57 11.80 -2.99
CA VAL A 166 17.79 11.01 -3.21
C VAL A 166 17.90 9.87 -2.20
N ASP A 167 17.78 10.17 -0.90
CA ASP A 167 17.87 9.17 0.18
C ASP A 167 16.81 8.08 0.03
N TYR A 168 15.58 8.46 -0.34
CA TYR A 168 14.51 7.51 -0.62
C TYR A 168 14.82 6.66 -1.85
N GLY A 169 15.32 7.27 -2.93
CA GLY A 169 15.72 6.58 -4.15
C GLY A 169 16.79 5.51 -3.90
N ILE A 170 17.83 5.83 -3.12
CA ILE A 170 18.90 4.88 -2.75
C ILE A 170 18.35 3.73 -1.90
N ARG A 171 17.47 4.03 -0.93
CA ARG A 171 16.79 3.00 -0.12
C ARG A 171 15.96 2.07 -1.00
N ALA A 172 15.16 2.62 -1.90
CA ALA A 172 14.34 1.84 -2.83
C ALA A 172 15.23 0.97 -3.74
N LEU A 173 16.34 1.53 -4.21
CA LEU A 173 17.31 0.80 -5.02
C LEU A 173 17.89 -0.40 -4.27
N ALA A 174 18.15 -0.27 -2.97
CA ALA A 174 18.68 -1.35 -2.14
C ALA A 174 17.73 -2.56 -2.03
N GLU A 175 16.42 -2.31 -2.03
CA GLU A 175 15.40 -3.36 -1.99
C GLU A 175 15.05 -3.93 -3.38
N LEU A 176 15.38 -3.22 -4.46
CA LEU A 176 14.95 -3.53 -5.82
C LEU A 176 16.14 -3.80 -6.75
N PRO A 177 16.62 -5.06 -6.83
CA PRO A 177 17.81 -5.41 -7.63
C PRO A 177 17.63 -5.26 -9.14
N ARG A 178 16.38 -5.19 -9.63
CA ARG A 178 16.04 -4.96 -11.03
C ARG A 178 15.04 -3.81 -11.13
N SER A 179 15.55 -2.60 -11.31
CA SER A 179 14.73 -1.40 -11.24
C SER A 179 15.25 -0.24 -12.07
N LYS A 180 14.32 0.64 -12.44
CA LYS A 180 14.55 2.01 -12.89
C LYS A 180 13.96 2.95 -11.85
N ILE A 181 14.76 3.87 -11.32
CA ILE A 181 14.33 4.88 -10.35
C ILE A 181 14.60 6.27 -10.93
N SER A 182 13.56 7.06 -11.13
CA SER A 182 13.66 8.46 -11.56
C SER A 182 13.38 9.38 -10.37
N ILE A 183 14.35 10.24 -10.04
CA ILE A 183 14.36 11.13 -8.89
C ILE A 183 14.29 12.58 -9.40
N SER A 184 13.41 13.36 -8.80
CA SER A 184 13.26 14.81 -9.03
C SER A 184 12.91 15.48 -7.70
N ALA A 185 12.96 16.81 -7.65
CA ALA A 185 12.63 17.55 -6.42
C ALA A 185 11.23 17.22 -5.89
N GLY A 186 11.15 16.54 -4.75
CA GLY A 186 9.88 16.17 -4.11
C GLY A 186 9.11 15.04 -4.79
N LYS A 187 9.69 14.36 -5.79
CA LYS A 187 9.04 13.23 -6.47
C LYS A 187 10.03 12.13 -6.86
N VAL A 188 9.67 10.89 -6.55
CA VAL A 188 10.40 9.68 -6.98
C VAL A 188 9.46 8.73 -7.71
N ALA A 189 9.84 8.28 -8.89
CA ALA A 189 9.15 7.23 -9.63
C ALA A 189 10.02 5.97 -9.65
N VAL A 190 9.43 4.83 -9.33
CA VAL A 190 10.10 3.52 -9.25
C VAL A 190 9.39 2.56 -10.18
N THR A 191 10.11 2.03 -11.17
CA THR A 191 9.66 0.93 -12.02
C THR A 191 10.51 -0.30 -11.71
N ALA A 192 9.90 -1.43 -11.35
CA ALA A 192 10.64 -2.63 -10.98
C ALA A 192 9.91 -3.94 -11.33
N ILE A 193 10.66 -5.03 -11.28
CA ILE A 193 10.13 -6.39 -11.42
C ILE A 193 10.41 -7.13 -10.12
N SER A 194 9.39 -7.78 -9.58
CA SER A 194 9.47 -8.71 -8.44
C SER A 194 9.46 -10.16 -8.91
N ASP A 195 9.87 -11.10 -8.07
CA ASP A 195 9.87 -12.53 -8.36
C ASP A 195 8.50 -13.18 -8.15
N SER A 196 7.60 -12.56 -7.38
CA SER A 196 6.26 -13.09 -7.12
C SER A 196 5.23 -12.01 -6.78
N PRO A 197 3.91 -12.28 -6.95
CA PRO A 197 2.86 -11.35 -6.52
C PRO A 197 2.92 -11.00 -5.02
N GLN A 198 3.30 -11.96 -4.17
CA GLN A 198 3.46 -11.74 -2.73
C GLN A 198 4.65 -10.81 -2.44
N GLU A 199 5.77 -11.00 -3.15
CA GLU A 199 6.93 -10.12 -3.01
C GLU A 199 6.63 -8.71 -3.51
N LYS A 200 5.95 -8.56 -4.67
CA LYS A 200 5.44 -7.28 -5.15
C LYS A 200 4.67 -6.54 -4.06
N ALA A 201 3.68 -7.21 -3.46
CA ALA A 201 2.85 -6.59 -2.43
C ALA A 201 3.68 -6.19 -1.19
N ARG A 202 4.63 -7.03 -0.75
CA ARG A 202 5.57 -6.71 0.34
C ARG A 202 6.45 -5.50 0.01
N LEU A 203 7.03 -5.45 -1.18
CA LEU A 203 7.88 -4.35 -1.65
C LEU A 203 7.10 -3.04 -1.71
N GLU A 204 5.92 -3.04 -2.34
CA GLU A 204 5.07 -1.85 -2.38
C GLU A 204 4.71 -1.34 -0.99
N SER A 205 4.31 -2.25 -0.09
CA SER A 205 3.91 -1.94 1.28
C SER A 205 5.08 -1.32 2.08
N ARG A 206 6.29 -1.91 1.99
CA ARG A 206 7.50 -1.36 2.63
C ARG A 206 7.90 0.00 2.05
N LEU A 207 7.93 0.13 0.74
CA LEU A 207 8.32 1.37 0.05
C LEU A 207 7.33 2.52 0.33
N LYS A 208 6.02 2.22 0.39
CA LYS A 208 4.99 3.19 0.80
C LYS A 208 5.20 3.64 2.24
N ARG A 209 5.43 2.72 3.19
CA ARG A 209 5.72 3.06 4.60
C ARG A 209 6.99 3.89 4.78
N ALA A 210 8.00 3.64 3.95
CA ALA A 210 9.27 4.36 4.00
C ALA A 210 9.21 5.76 3.35
N THR A 211 8.06 6.19 2.81
CA THR A 211 7.91 7.47 2.11
C THR A 211 7.96 8.65 3.10
N PRO A 212 8.93 9.57 2.99
CA PRO A 212 9.00 10.77 3.82
C PRO A 212 7.81 11.71 3.58
N ARG A 213 7.48 12.54 4.58
CA ARG A 213 6.43 13.56 4.43
C ARG A 213 6.80 14.56 3.33
N GLY A 214 5.85 14.87 2.46
CA GLY A 214 6.04 15.82 1.35
C GLY A 214 6.72 15.22 0.11
N LEU A 215 7.07 13.93 0.12
CA LEU A 215 7.58 13.23 -1.05
C LEU A 215 6.43 12.52 -1.80
N VAL A 216 6.30 12.78 -3.09
CA VAL A 216 5.36 12.06 -3.97
C VAL A 216 6.07 10.85 -4.57
N VAL A 217 5.63 9.65 -4.21
CA VAL A 217 6.20 8.40 -4.75
C VAL A 217 5.22 7.73 -5.70
N ALA A 218 5.67 7.43 -6.91
CA ALA A 218 4.95 6.59 -7.88
C ALA A 218 5.65 5.23 -7.97
N LEU A 219 4.93 4.14 -7.70
CA LEU A 219 5.45 2.78 -7.77
C LEU A 219 4.76 2.03 -8.92
N ASP A 220 5.56 1.46 -9.83
CA ASP A 220 5.14 0.58 -10.90
C ASP A 220 5.94 -0.73 -10.81
N ILE A 221 5.47 -1.65 -9.95
CA ILE A 221 6.12 -2.93 -9.71
C ILE A 221 5.31 -4.03 -10.39
N SER A 222 5.94 -4.79 -11.27
CA SER A 222 5.33 -5.95 -11.94
C SER A 222 5.73 -7.26 -11.26
N ALA A 223 4.90 -8.29 -11.40
CA ALA A 223 5.17 -9.63 -10.91
C ALA A 223 4.83 -10.66 -11.99
N PRO A 224 5.59 -11.75 -12.13
CA PRO A 224 5.24 -12.83 -13.03
C PRO A 224 3.92 -13.49 -12.57
N ARG A 225 3.17 -14.01 -13.53
CA ARG A 225 1.92 -14.73 -13.26
C ARG A 225 2.22 -16.03 -12.50
N PRO A 226 1.47 -16.36 -11.43
CA PRO A 226 1.69 -17.60 -10.69
C PRO A 226 1.40 -18.81 -11.57
N VAL A 227 2.19 -19.87 -11.42
CA VAL A 227 1.88 -21.19 -12.00
C VAL A 227 0.94 -21.90 -11.05
N ILE A 228 -0.23 -22.31 -11.55
CA ILE A 228 -1.27 -23.01 -10.80
C ILE A 228 -1.26 -24.46 -11.26
N ALA A 229 -0.90 -25.37 -10.35
CA ALA A 229 -0.86 -26.82 -10.62
C ALA A 229 -1.34 -27.60 -9.38
N PRO A 230 -2.38 -28.44 -9.49
CA PRO A 230 -3.28 -28.56 -10.64
C PRO A 230 -4.08 -27.25 -10.86
N PHE A 231 -4.53 -27.03 -12.10
CA PHE A 231 -5.38 -25.90 -12.45
C PHE A 231 -6.80 -26.18 -11.95
N THR A 232 -7.14 -25.62 -10.79
CA THR A 232 -8.36 -25.98 -10.05
C THR A 232 -9.39 -24.86 -10.03
N LEU A 233 -10.66 -25.23 -10.19
CA LEU A 233 -11.81 -24.37 -9.91
C LEU A 233 -12.88 -25.18 -9.19
N ARG A 234 -13.47 -24.60 -8.15
CA ARG A 234 -14.52 -25.23 -7.37
C ARG A 234 -15.61 -24.24 -7.02
N PHE A 235 -16.82 -24.57 -7.44
CA PHE A 235 -18.03 -23.78 -7.21
C PHE A 235 -19.08 -24.65 -6.52
N LEU A 236 -19.80 -24.09 -5.55
CA LEU A 236 -20.80 -24.81 -4.77
C LEU A 236 -22.01 -23.94 -4.48
N ILE A 237 -23.15 -24.60 -4.31
CA ILE A 237 -24.42 -24.02 -3.89
C ILE A 237 -24.92 -24.85 -2.71
N ASP A 238 -24.90 -24.26 -1.53
CA ASP A 238 -25.40 -24.86 -0.29
C ASP A 238 -26.32 -23.89 0.47
N ALA A 239 -26.58 -24.16 1.75
CA ALA A 239 -27.45 -23.33 2.58
C ALA A 239 -26.96 -21.89 2.76
N ASP A 240 -25.64 -21.64 2.65
CA ASP A 240 -25.04 -20.32 2.76
C ASP A 240 -25.06 -19.54 1.42
N GLY A 241 -25.52 -20.21 0.35
CA GLY A 241 -25.64 -19.66 -0.99
C GLY A 241 -24.48 -20.04 -1.93
N PRO A 242 -24.58 -19.64 -3.20
CA PRO A 242 -23.59 -19.94 -4.23
C PRO A 242 -22.28 -19.19 -4.01
N ARG A 243 -21.13 -19.87 -4.10
CA ARG A 243 -19.79 -19.25 -3.96
C ARG A 243 -18.70 -20.08 -4.63
N PHE A 244 -17.52 -19.48 -4.80
CA PHE A 244 -16.30 -20.23 -5.11
C PHE A 244 -15.55 -20.61 -3.84
N ASP A 245 -15.16 -21.87 -3.76
CA ASP A 245 -14.13 -22.35 -2.83
C ASP A 245 -12.73 -22.17 -3.45
N ALA A 246 -12.64 -22.29 -4.77
CA ALA A 246 -11.44 -21.98 -5.53
C ALA A 246 -11.75 -21.49 -6.94
N CYS A 247 -10.98 -20.55 -7.49
CA CYS A 247 -11.16 -20.15 -8.88
C CYS A 247 -9.83 -19.76 -9.56
N ALA A 248 -9.56 -20.41 -10.70
CA ALA A 248 -8.43 -20.11 -11.57
C ALA A 248 -8.89 -19.72 -12.98
N ALA A 249 -8.22 -18.75 -13.58
CA ALA A 249 -8.41 -18.30 -14.95
C ALA A 249 -7.05 -18.06 -15.64
N ASP A 250 -7.00 -18.25 -16.96
CA ASP A 250 -5.78 -18.13 -17.77
C ASP A 250 -5.63 -16.77 -18.46
N SER A 251 -6.69 -15.95 -18.42
CA SER A 251 -6.70 -14.59 -18.97
C SER A 251 -7.77 -13.74 -18.27
N GLU A 252 -7.69 -12.42 -18.45
CA GLU A 252 -8.74 -11.51 -17.97
C GLU A 252 -10.08 -11.80 -18.63
N GLN A 253 -10.09 -12.11 -19.93
CA GLN A 253 -11.29 -12.48 -20.66
C GLN A 253 -11.94 -13.75 -20.09
N ALA A 254 -11.16 -14.80 -19.85
CA ALA A 254 -11.65 -16.04 -19.24
C ALA A 254 -12.20 -15.80 -17.84
N ARG A 255 -11.49 -15.00 -17.03
CA ARG A 255 -11.93 -14.59 -15.69
C ARG A 255 -13.30 -13.92 -15.76
N ASP A 256 -13.45 -12.93 -16.61
CA ASP A 256 -14.67 -12.12 -16.69
C ASP A 256 -15.86 -12.96 -17.17
N GLN A 257 -15.64 -13.91 -18.09
CA GLN A 257 -16.64 -14.90 -18.50
C GLN A 257 -17.09 -15.79 -17.33
N ILE A 258 -16.14 -16.36 -16.59
CA ILE A 258 -16.41 -17.24 -15.43
C ILE A 258 -17.16 -16.46 -14.34
N LEU A 259 -16.74 -15.23 -14.04
CA LEU A 259 -17.40 -14.40 -13.03
C LEU A 259 -18.81 -13.97 -13.45
N ALA A 260 -19.04 -13.70 -14.74
CA ALA A 260 -20.37 -13.43 -15.26
C ALA A 260 -21.29 -14.67 -15.13
N ALA A 261 -20.78 -15.87 -15.41
CA ALA A 261 -21.50 -17.12 -15.21
C ALA A 261 -21.82 -17.35 -13.71
N ALA A 262 -20.87 -17.07 -12.82
CA ALA A 262 -21.07 -17.18 -11.38
C ALA A 262 -22.11 -16.18 -10.86
N ALA A 263 -22.07 -14.93 -11.34
CA ALA A 263 -23.07 -13.93 -11.01
C ALA A 263 -24.48 -14.36 -11.47
N ALA A 264 -24.60 -14.96 -12.66
CA ALA A 264 -25.85 -15.53 -13.16
C ALA A 264 -26.33 -16.74 -12.31
N ALA A 265 -25.41 -17.50 -11.74
CA ALA A 265 -25.68 -18.57 -10.77
C ALA A 265 -25.96 -18.06 -9.34
N GLY A 266 -25.98 -16.75 -9.12
CA GLY A 266 -26.34 -16.11 -7.85
C GLY A 266 -25.15 -15.73 -6.95
N ALA A 267 -23.91 -15.80 -7.44
CA ALA A 267 -22.68 -15.45 -6.70
C ALA A 267 -22.02 -14.14 -7.21
N PRO A 268 -22.66 -12.95 -7.07
CA PRO A 268 -22.05 -11.69 -7.47
C PRO A 268 -20.86 -11.32 -6.56
N GLY A 269 -19.83 -10.71 -7.13
CA GLY A 269 -18.66 -10.23 -6.36
C GLY A 269 -17.61 -11.30 -6.05
N ALA A 270 -17.70 -12.48 -6.67
CA ALA A 270 -16.65 -13.48 -6.62
C ALA A 270 -15.32 -12.96 -7.21
N SER A 271 -14.20 -13.49 -6.71
CA SER A 271 -12.86 -13.26 -7.25
C SER A 271 -12.32 -14.54 -7.88
N CYS A 272 -11.37 -14.39 -8.81
CA CYS A 272 -10.75 -15.53 -9.49
C CYS A 272 -9.31 -15.21 -9.86
N THR A 273 -8.40 -16.12 -9.50
CA THR A 273 -6.95 -15.92 -9.62
C THR A 273 -6.50 -16.17 -11.06
N ILE A 274 -5.79 -15.20 -11.65
CA ILE A 274 -5.22 -15.36 -12.99
C ILE A 274 -3.82 -15.99 -12.91
N GLY A 275 -3.64 -17.15 -13.53
CA GLY A 275 -2.38 -17.91 -13.47
C GLY A 275 -2.08 -18.72 -14.72
N LEU A 276 -0.87 -19.25 -14.81
CA LEU A 276 -0.44 -20.20 -15.85
C LEU A 276 -0.78 -21.63 -15.44
N GLY A 277 -0.86 -22.57 -16.38
CA GLY A 277 -1.13 -23.98 -16.10
C GLY A 277 -2.48 -24.49 -16.62
N VAL A 278 -3.20 -23.68 -17.39
CA VAL A 278 -4.49 -24.09 -17.97
C VAL A 278 -4.34 -25.33 -18.87
N PRO A 279 -5.20 -26.34 -18.71
CA PRO A 279 -5.11 -27.59 -19.48
C PRO A 279 -5.52 -27.40 -20.95
N THR A 280 -6.42 -26.45 -21.22
CA THR A 280 -6.99 -26.19 -22.56
C THR A 280 -7.48 -24.74 -22.69
N PRO A 281 -7.40 -24.11 -23.88
CA PRO A 281 -8.02 -22.82 -24.14
C PRO A 281 -9.55 -22.80 -23.94
N ALA A 282 -10.20 -23.96 -23.97
CA ALA A 282 -11.65 -24.09 -23.75
C ALA A 282 -12.06 -24.11 -22.25
N TRP A 283 -11.14 -23.73 -21.35
CA TRP A 283 -11.38 -23.75 -19.90
C TRP A 283 -12.58 -22.90 -19.47
N SER A 284 -12.64 -21.63 -19.88
CA SER A 284 -13.74 -20.73 -19.47
C SER A 284 -15.09 -21.19 -20.00
N GLU A 285 -15.13 -21.78 -21.19
CA GLU A 285 -16.33 -22.37 -21.79
C GLU A 285 -16.85 -23.56 -20.97
N ALA A 286 -15.98 -24.54 -20.68
CA ALA A 286 -16.32 -25.70 -19.88
C ALA A 286 -16.82 -25.30 -18.48
N VAL A 287 -16.08 -24.41 -17.81
CA VAL A 287 -16.46 -23.87 -16.50
C VAL A 287 -17.84 -23.20 -16.56
N THR A 288 -18.09 -22.37 -17.57
CA THR A 288 -19.39 -21.68 -17.74
C THR A 288 -20.54 -22.68 -17.90
N LEU A 289 -20.36 -23.74 -18.68
CA LEU A 289 -21.35 -24.81 -18.85
C LEU A 289 -21.62 -25.52 -17.52
N GLY A 290 -20.57 -25.86 -16.77
CA GLY A 290 -20.73 -26.53 -15.48
C GLY A 290 -21.35 -25.67 -14.39
N LEU A 291 -21.04 -24.36 -14.34
CA LEU A 291 -21.69 -23.41 -13.43
C LEU A 291 -23.18 -23.29 -13.72
N LYS A 292 -23.54 -23.21 -15.00
CA LYS A 292 -24.94 -23.21 -15.44
C LYS A 292 -25.65 -24.52 -15.04
N ALA A 293 -25.02 -25.66 -15.29
CA ALA A 293 -25.54 -26.97 -14.88
C ALA A 293 -25.77 -27.04 -13.37
N LEU A 294 -24.81 -26.58 -12.55
CA LEU A 294 -24.99 -26.57 -11.10
C LEU A 294 -26.10 -25.60 -10.65
N ALA A 295 -26.22 -24.44 -11.29
CA ALA A 295 -27.32 -23.50 -11.03
C ALA A 295 -28.69 -24.10 -11.34
N GLU A 296 -28.81 -24.91 -12.40
CA GLU A 296 -30.03 -25.65 -12.73
C GLU A 296 -30.35 -26.76 -11.72
N LEU A 297 -29.34 -27.42 -11.16
CA LEU A 297 -29.52 -28.40 -10.07
C LEU A 297 -29.91 -27.73 -8.75
N GLY A 298 -29.50 -26.48 -8.53
CA GLY A 298 -29.89 -25.64 -7.39
C GLY A 298 -29.16 -25.96 -6.07
N ALA A 299 -28.54 -27.13 -5.93
CA ALA A 299 -27.71 -27.47 -4.77
C ALA A 299 -26.66 -28.56 -5.11
N GLY A 300 -25.43 -28.37 -4.65
CA GLY A 300 -24.32 -29.30 -4.89
C GLY A 300 -22.97 -28.58 -5.04
N SER A 301 -22.00 -29.28 -5.61
CA SER A 301 -20.68 -28.72 -5.94
C SER A 301 -20.17 -29.24 -7.26
N ILE A 302 -19.43 -28.41 -7.99
CA ILE A 302 -18.67 -28.79 -9.18
C ILE A 302 -17.21 -28.42 -8.97
N THR A 303 -16.31 -29.37 -9.21
CA THR A 303 -14.86 -29.21 -9.06
C THR A 303 -14.18 -29.59 -10.36
N TYR A 304 -13.36 -28.69 -10.89
CA TYR A 304 -12.45 -28.90 -11.99
C TYR A 304 -11.04 -29.06 -11.42
N SER A 305 -10.34 -30.09 -11.83
CA SER A 305 -8.92 -30.28 -11.58
C SER A 305 -8.26 -30.65 -12.90
N ASP A 306 -7.60 -29.68 -13.53
CA ASP A 306 -7.13 -29.82 -14.91
C ASP A 306 -8.28 -30.22 -15.85
N ALA A 307 -8.19 -31.37 -16.52
CA ALA A 307 -9.22 -31.83 -17.45
C ALA A 307 -10.37 -32.62 -16.78
N ASP A 308 -10.27 -32.91 -15.49
CA ASP A 308 -11.21 -33.78 -14.79
C ASP A 308 -12.25 -32.96 -14.02
N ILE A 309 -13.52 -33.30 -14.20
CA ILE A 309 -14.67 -32.61 -13.64
C ILE A 309 -15.40 -33.56 -12.69
N SER A 310 -15.58 -33.14 -11.44
CA SER A 310 -16.38 -33.83 -10.44
C SER A 310 -17.62 -33.00 -10.09
N LEU A 311 -18.81 -33.48 -10.43
CA LEU A 311 -20.09 -32.88 -10.08
C LEU A 311 -20.76 -33.73 -8.99
N ILE A 312 -21.01 -33.13 -7.82
CA ILE A 312 -21.69 -33.79 -6.70
C ILE A 312 -22.99 -33.03 -6.43
N ALA A 313 -24.12 -33.61 -6.83
CA ALA A 313 -25.44 -33.05 -6.57
C ALA A 313 -25.91 -33.36 -5.14
N ALA A 314 -26.60 -32.40 -4.52
CA ALA A 314 -27.17 -32.58 -3.19
C ALA A 314 -28.32 -33.60 -3.20
N GLU A 315 -28.60 -34.21 -2.04
CA GLU A 315 -29.70 -35.18 -1.87
C GLU A 315 -31.11 -34.60 -2.10
N SER A 316 -31.23 -33.27 -2.10
CA SER A 316 -32.46 -32.53 -2.38
C SER A 316 -32.82 -32.54 -3.87
N VAL A 317 -31.86 -32.82 -4.75
CA VAL A 317 -32.04 -32.85 -6.19
C VAL A 317 -32.77 -34.13 -6.60
N ASP A 318 -33.77 -34.01 -7.48
CA ASP A 318 -34.47 -35.17 -8.01
C ASP A 318 -33.64 -35.89 -9.10
N GLN A 319 -33.75 -37.22 -9.15
CA GLN A 319 -32.96 -38.06 -10.07
C GLN A 319 -33.20 -37.69 -11.54
N ALA A 320 -34.43 -37.32 -11.94
CA ALA A 320 -34.74 -37.03 -13.33
C ALA A 320 -34.09 -35.71 -13.80
N THR A 321 -34.11 -34.69 -12.95
CA THR A 321 -33.39 -33.43 -13.18
C THR A 321 -31.88 -33.68 -13.21
N PHE A 322 -31.36 -34.49 -12.28
CA PHE A 322 -29.95 -34.88 -12.27
C PHE A 322 -29.52 -35.55 -13.58
N ASP A 323 -30.21 -36.61 -14.00
CA ASP A 323 -29.87 -37.35 -15.23
C ASP A 323 -29.93 -36.45 -16.48
N ARG A 324 -30.93 -35.56 -16.57
CA ARG A 324 -31.07 -34.61 -17.68
C ARG A 324 -29.92 -33.61 -17.71
N VAL A 325 -29.66 -32.93 -16.60
CA VAL A 325 -28.64 -31.88 -16.52
C VAL A 325 -27.24 -32.45 -16.73
N VAL A 326 -26.96 -33.64 -16.18
CA VAL A 326 -25.69 -34.34 -16.41
C VAL A 326 -25.53 -34.71 -17.87
N GLY A 327 -26.56 -35.26 -18.52
CA GLY A 327 -26.51 -35.60 -19.94
C GLY A 327 -26.32 -34.38 -20.86
N GLU A 328 -27.00 -33.27 -20.56
CA GLU A 328 -26.80 -32.00 -21.28
C GLU A 328 -25.39 -31.47 -21.09
N LEU A 329 -24.85 -31.47 -19.86
CA LEU A 329 -23.49 -31.05 -19.57
C LEU A 329 -22.46 -31.93 -20.28
N GLU A 330 -22.56 -33.26 -20.16
CA GLU A 330 -21.64 -34.21 -20.81
C GLU A 330 -21.62 -34.04 -22.33
N SER A 331 -22.79 -33.80 -22.95
CA SER A 331 -22.88 -33.57 -24.40
C SER A 331 -22.34 -32.21 -24.86
N GLY A 332 -22.31 -31.23 -23.97
CA GLY A 332 -21.86 -29.86 -24.26
C GLY A 332 -20.39 -29.61 -23.95
N LEU A 333 -19.76 -30.47 -23.13
CA LEU A 333 -18.36 -30.31 -22.73
C LEU A 333 -17.40 -30.57 -23.91
N PRO A 334 -16.30 -29.80 -24.02
CA PRO A 334 -15.23 -30.10 -24.98
C PRO A 334 -14.61 -31.48 -24.74
N GLU A 335 -14.19 -32.18 -25.81
CA GLU A 335 -13.71 -33.58 -25.76
C GLU A 335 -12.55 -33.85 -24.80
N VAL A 336 -11.77 -32.83 -24.44
CA VAL A 336 -10.64 -32.96 -23.52
C VAL A 336 -11.09 -33.19 -22.07
N PHE A 337 -12.32 -32.82 -21.70
CA PHE A 337 -12.79 -32.93 -20.33
C PHE A 337 -13.43 -34.28 -20.03
N SER A 338 -13.17 -34.81 -18.83
CA SER A 338 -13.82 -36.00 -18.29
C SER A 338 -14.82 -35.58 -17.20
N LEU A 339 -16.06 -36.10 -17.23
CA LEU A 339 -17.09 -35.78 -16.25
C LEU A 339 -17.42 -36.99 -15.37
N HIS A 340 -17.25 -36.81 -14.06
CA HIS A 340 -17.71 -37.73 -13.01
C HIS A 340 -18.84 -37.06 -12.22
N ALA A 341 -20.08 -37.50 -12.44
CA ALA A 341 -21.25 -36.98 -11.74
C ALA A 341 -21.79 -37.98 -10.71
N THR A 342 -22.08 -37.51 -9.50
CA THR A 342 -22.69 -38.31 -8.43
C THR A 342 -23.85 -37.57 -7.78
N LEU A 343 -24.92 -38.28 -7.47
CA LEU A 343 -26.02 -37.79 -6.65
C LEU A 343 -25.85 -38.31 -5.23
N THR A 344 -25.82 -37.41 -4.24
CA THR A 344 -25.69 -37.80 -2.83
C THR A 344 -26.92 -38.64 -2.43
N PRO A 345 -26.74 -39.88 -1.97
CA PRO A 345 -27.87 -40.72 -1.57
C PRO A 345 -28.52 -40.14 -0.32
N LYS A 346 -29.86 -40.12 -0.29
CA LYS A 346 -30.62 -39.77 0.92
C LYS A 346 -30.21 -40.74 2.04
N PRO A 347 -29.94 -40.27 3.27
CA PRO A 347 -29.59 -41.12 4.37
C PRO A 347 -30.68 -42.18 4.51
N ALA A 348 -30.30 -43.45 4.39
CA ALA A 348 -31.18 -44.53 4.77
C ALA A 348 -31.58 -44.28 6.23
N GLU A 349 -32.85 -44.49 6.59
CA GLU A 349 -33.30 -44.54 7.98
C GLU A 349 -32.54 -45.70 8.67
N ALA A 350 -31.31 -45.42 9.10
CA ALA A 350 -30.40 -46.39 9.64
C ALA A 350 -30.81 -46.61 11.10
N ASN A 351 -31.56 -47.70 11.29
CA ASN A 351 -31.84 -48.31 12.58
C ASN A 351 -30.57 -48.93 13.20
N THR A 352 -29.42 -48.25 13.24
CA THR A 352 -28.29 -48.54 14.16
C THR A 352 -27.31 -47.37 14.13
N PRO A 353 -26.86 -46.81 15.27
CA PRO A 353 -25.77 -45.84 15.29
C PRO A 353 -24.45 -46.56 15.01
N GLU A 354 -24.09 -46.66 13.73
CA GLU A 354 -22.74 -47.07 13.34
C GLU A 354 -21.77 -45.96 13.72
N VAL A 355 -20.78 -46.27 14.56
CA VAL A 355 -19.83 -45.28 15.07
C VAL A 355 -18.85 -44.92 13.95
N VAL A 356 -19.18 -43.90 13.16
CA VAL A 356 -18.34 -43.37 12.08
C VAL A 356 -17.00 -42.90 12.66
N PRO A 357 -15.85 -43.37 12.16
CA PRO A 357 -14.55 -42.92 12.65
C PRO A 357 -14.36 -41.45 12.31
N GLU A 358 -13.91 -40.67 13.29
CA GLU A 358 -13.69 -39.23 13.17
C GLU A 358 -12.30 -38.86 13.68
N PHE A 359 -11.67 -37.92 12.99
CA PHE A 359 -10.46 -37.25 13.41
C PHE A 359 -10.63 -35.74 13.33
N THR A 360 -10.11 -35.03 14.32
CA THR A 360 -10.18 -33.58 14.43
C THR A 360 -8.81 -33.02 14.78
N ALA A 361 -8.36 -32.05 13.98
CA ALA A 361 -7.24 -31.19 14.30
C ALA A 361 -7.75 -29.78 14.56
N THR A 362 -7.24 -29.12 15.60
CA THR A 362 -7.59 -27.73 15.95
C THR A 362 -6.33 -26.92 16.09
N LEU A 363 -6.23 -25.83 15.33
CA LEU A 363 -5.14 -24.86 15.36
C LEU A 363 -5.68 -23.58 16.01
N ASP A 364 -5.03 -23.10 17.07
CA ASP A 364 -5.38 -21.82 17.70
C ASP A 364 -4.54 -20.64 17.16
N ALA A 365 -4.90 -19.43 17.56
CA ALA A 365 -4.24 -18.19 17.14
C ALA A 365 -2.77 -18.09 17.59
N GLU A 366 -2.35 -18.87 18.61
CA GLU A 366 -0.97 -18.95 19.06
C GLU A 366 -0.16 -20.01 18.29
N GLY A 367 -0.77 -20.66 17.30
CA GLY A 367 -0.15 -21.70 16.48
C GLY A 367 -0.02 -23.06 17.19
N ARG A 368 -0.78 -23.31 18.26
CA ARG A 368 -0.83 -24.62 18.93
C ARG A 368 -1.84 -25.52 18.25
N LEU A 369 -1.40 -26.75 17.97
CA LEU A 369 -2.17 -27.75 17.26
C LEU A 369 -2.55 -28.91 18.19
N ALA A 370 -3.85 -29.11 18.40
CA ALA A 370 -4.38 -30.27 19.11
C ALA A 370 -4.87 -31.33 18.11
N LEU A 371 -4.33 -32.54 18.18
CA LEU A 371 -4.73 -33.67 17.32
C LEU A 371 -5.55 -34.68 18.13
N ARG A 372 -6.79 -34.96 17.72
CA ARG A 372 -7.68 -35.90 18.42
C ARG A 372 -8.35 -36.84 17.42
N GLY A 373 -8.63 -38.08 17.83
CA GLY A 373 -9.41 -39.02 17.03
C GLY A 373 -8.74 -40.37 16.85
N ARG A 374 -9.21 -41.13 15.85
CA ARG A 374 -8.78 -42.50 15.57
C ARG A 374 -7.68 -42.56 14.51
N ILE A 375 -6.72 -43.45 14.70
CA ILE A 375 -5.60 -43.68 13.76
C ILE A 375 -5.34 -45.17 13.56
N GLY A 376 -4.96 -45.59 12.35
CA GLY A 376 -4.98 -47.01 11.97
C GLY A 376 -3.83 -47.83 12.53
N SER A 377 -2.65 -47.22 12.74
CA SER A 377 -1.45 -47.90 13.19
C SER A 377 -0.48 -46.95 13.90
N GLU A 378 0.52 -47.50 14.60
CA GLU A 378 1.62 -46.72 15.17
C GLU A 378 2.41 -45.99 14.09
N LEU A 379 2.74 -46.67 12.98
CA LEU A 379 3.44 -46.04 11.86
C LEU A 379 2.69 -44.83 11.29
N THR A 380 1.37 -44.93 11.15
CA THR A 380 0.55 -43.82 10.68
C THR A 380 0.51 -42.69 11.71
N ARG A 381 0.44 -43.01 13.00
CA ARG A 381 0.52 -42.02 14.08
C ARG A 381 1.82 -41.24 14.03
N ASP A 382 2.94 -41.95 13.92
CA ASP A 382 4.25 -41.33 13.87
C ASP A 382 4.40 -40.46 12.61
N ALA A 383 3.90 -40.92 11.46
CA ALA A 383 3.90 -40.12 10.23
C ALA A 383 3.09 -38.82 10.37
N VAL A 384 1.88 -38.90 10.91
CA VAL A 384 0.99 -37.74 11.12
C VAL A 384 1.59 -36.78 12.15
N GLU A 385 2.13 -37.30 13.25
CA GLU A 385 2.75 -36.49 14.30
C GLU A 385 4.03 -35.80 13.80
N ASN A 386 4.91 -36.51 13.09
CA ASN A 386 6.13 -35.92 12.54
C ASN A 386 5.82 -34.88 11.48
N PHE A 387 4.82 -35.13 10.63
CA PHE A 387 4.34 -34.13 9.67
C PHE A 387 3.81 -32.88 10.39
N ALA A 388 2.96 -33.06 11.40
CA ALA A 388 2.42 -31.95 12.18
C ALA A 388 3.51 -31.15 12.88
N ARG A 389 4.49 -31.81 13.50
CA ARG A 389 5.64 -31.14 14.15
C ARG A 389 6.50 -30.36 13.16
N ALA A 390 6.67 -30.88 11.94
CA ALA A 390 7.42 -30.20 10.89
C ALA A 390 6.69 -28.97 10.35
N LYS A 391 5.36 -29.04 10.17
CA LYS A 391 4.55 -27.96 9.60
C LYS A 391 4.18 -26.87 10.62
N PHE A 392 3.90 -27.24 11.88
CA PHE A 392 3.34 -26.34 12.91
C PHE A 392 4.28 -26.09 14.11
N GLY A 393 5.48 -26.67 14.09
CA GLY A 393 6.48 -26.51 15.15
C GLY A 393 6.36 -27.54 16.28
N GLY A 394 7.50 -28.07 16.71
CA GLY A 394 7.56 -29.23 17.61
C GLY A 394 6.92 -29.02 19.00
N SER A 395 7.09 -27.86 19.64
CA SER A 395 6.55 -27.56 20.97
C SER A 395 5.03 -27.30 20.98
N ASN A 396 4.45 -27.10 19.80
CA ASN A 396 3.10 -26.59 19.65
C ASN A 396 2.09 -27.70 19.36
N VAL A 397 2.55 -28.94 19.13
CA VAL A 397 1.67 -30.07 18.79
C VAL A 397 1.35 -30.91 20.03
N THR A 398 0.07 -31.06 20.32
CA THR A 398 -0.47 -31.94 21.36
C THR A 398 -1.15 -33.15 20.73
N PRO A 399 -0.46 -34.30 20.60
CA PRO A 399 -1.04 -35.51 20.03
C PRO A 399 -1.90 -36.25 21.07
N ALA A 400 -3.18 -36.43 20.78
CA ALA A 400 -4.14 -37.18 21.58
C ALA A 400 -4.94 -38.18 20.70
N MET A 401 -4.22 -38.92 19.84
CA MET A 401 -4.78 -39.89 18.90
C MET A 401 -4.84 -41.30 19.49
N ARG A 402 -5.96 -42.02 19.29
CA ARG A 402 -6.15 -43.42 19.72
C ARG A 402 -5.98 -44.37 18.54
N ILE A 403 -5.18 -45.42 18.70
CA ILE A 403 -5.06 -46.44 17.67
C ILE A 403 -6.34 -47.27 17.63
N THR A 404 -6.89 -47.43 16.43
CA THR A 404 -8.07 -48.27 16.17
C THR A 404 -7.81 -49.00 14.85
N PRO A 405 -7.65 -50.34 14.88
CA PRO A 405 -7.58 -51.11 13.64
C PRO A 405 -8.91 -50.97 12.86
N ASP A 406 -8.90 -51.30 11.57
CA ASP A 406 -10.10 -51.31 10.71
C ASP A 406 -10.66 -49.93 10.33
N LEU A 407 -9.77 -48.98 10.02
CA LEU A 407 -10.16 -47.70 9.40
C LEU A 407 -10.30 -47.82 7.87
N PRO A 408 -11.13 -46.98 7.23
CA PRO A 408 -11.31 -46.99 5.78
C PRO A 408 -10.00 -46.80 5.01
N GLY A 409 -9.95 -47.31 3.78
CA GLY A 409 -8.83 -47.11 2.87
C GLY A 409 -8.52 -45.63 2.66
N GLY A 410 -7.24 -45.29 2.53
CA GLY A 410 -6.80 -43.91 2.32
C GLY A 410 -6.90 -42.98 3.55
N TRP A 411 -7.25 -43.50 4.74
CA TRP A 411 -7.37 -42.68 5.96
C TRP A 411 -6.13 -41.84 6.26
N ALA A 412 -4.93 -42.43 6.15
CA ALA A 412 -3.67 -41.71 6.36
C ALA A 412 -3.48 -40.53 5.39
N VAL A 413 -3.83 -40.72 4.11
CA VAL A 413 -3.73 -39.67 3.08
C VAL A 413 -4.70 -38.54 3.40
N ARG A 414 -5.94 -38.87 3.82
CA ARG A 414 -6.94 -37.88 4.24
C ARG A 414 -6.47 -37.04 5.42
N LEU A 415 -5.88 -37.67 6.44
CA LEU A 415 -5.33 -36.97 7.59
C LEU A 415 -4.21 -35.99 7.18
N LEU A 416 -3.26 -36.45 6.36
CA LEU A 416 -2.15 -35.62 5.91
C LEU A 416 -2.62 -34.46 5.02
N ALA A 417 -3.54 -34.73 4.08
CA ALA A 417 -4.13 -33.69 3.23
C ALA A 417 -4.90 -32.64 4.05
N ALA A 418 -5.67 -33.08 5.06
CA ALA A 418 -6.40 -32.19 5.95
C ALA A 418 -5.47 -31.31 6.81
N LEU A 419 -4.36 -31.88 7.30
CA LEU A 419 -3.35 -31.13 8.06
C LEU A 419 -2.55 -30.17 7.17
N GLU A 420 -2.23 -30.56 5.94
CA GLU A 420 -1.56 -29.69 4.97
C GLU A 420 -2.45 -28.48 4.63
N ALA A 421 -3.74 -28.72 4.34
CA ALA A 421 -4.72 -27.67 4.09
C ALA A 421 -4.98 -26.79 5.32
N LEU A 422 -5.01 -27.36 6.54
CA LEU A 422 -5.11 -26.58 7.78
C LEU A 422 -3.94 -25.60 7.95
N GLY A 423 -2.76 -25.94 7.40
CA GLY A 423 -1.57 -25.09 7.43
C GLY A 423 -1.67 -23.83 6.56
N GLU A 424 -2.73 -23.67 5.77
CA GLU A 424 -3.02 -22.43 5.01
C GLU A 424 -3.83 -21.42 5.83
N LEU A 425 -4.26 -21.80 7.03
CA LEU A 425 -5.05 -20.97 7.94
C LEU A 425 -4.17 -20.40 9.06
N HIS A 426 -4.60 -19.25 9.60
CA HIS A 426 -4.00 -18.69 10.82
C HIS A 426 -4.48 -19.47 12.04
N ASP A 427 -5.80 -19.66 12.15
CA ASP A 427 -6.44 -20.51 13.16
C ASP A 427 -7.69 -21.18 12.56
N GLY A 428 -8.07 -22.33 13.11
CA GLY A 428 -9.17 -23.12 12.56
C GLY A 428 -9.19 -24.57 13.00
N SER A 429 -9.95 -25.38 12.27
CA SER A 429 -10.06 -26.80 12.49
C SER A 429 -10.18 -27.60 11.19
N ALA A 430 -9.65 -28.82 11.23
CA ALA A 430 -9.82 -29.81 10.20
C ALA A 430 -10.55 -31.03 10.78
N LYS A 431 -11.67 -31.39 10.18
CA LYS A 431 -12.49 -32.53 10.57
C LYS A 431 -12.50 -33.56 9.45
N VAL A 432 -12.08 -34.78 9.75
CA VAL A 432 -11.92 -35.87 8.78
C VAL A 432 -12.89 -36.99 9.12
N ARG A 433 -13.76 -37.31 8.16
CA ARG A 433 -14.67 -38.46 8.13
C ARG A 433 -14.38 -39.32 6.89
N PRO A 434 -14.91 -40.56 6.80
CA PRO A 434 -14.66 -41.44 5.65
C PRO A 434 -15.13 -40.84 4.32
N ASP A 435 -16.23 -40.10 4.36
CA ASP A 435 -16.92 -39.50 3.24
C ASP A 435 -16.55 -38.03 3.05
N LEU A 436 -16.30 -37.28 4.13
CA LEU A 436 -16.10 -35.82 4.09
C LEU A 436 -14.85 -35.34 4.83
N VAL A 437 -14.10 -34.43 4.22
CA VAL A 437 -13.10 -33.59 4.89
C VAL A 437 -13.62 -32.16 5.02
N THR A 438 -13.63 -31.57 6.20
CA THR A 438 -14.04 -30.18 6.42
C THR A 438 -12.87 -29.37 6.95
N ILE A 439 -12.56 -28.24 6.31
CA ILE A 439 -11.59 -27.24 6.78
C ILE A 439 -12.35 -25.96 7.07
N ALA A 440 -12.26 -25.46 8.30
CA ALA A 440 -12.95 -24.25 8.74
C ALA A 440 -12.02 -23.35 9.54
N GLY A 441 -12.08 -22.04 9.34
CA GLY A 441 -11.30 -21.08 10.13
C GLY A 441 -11.05 -19.76 9.42
N VAL A 442 -10.03 -19.03 9.87
CA VAL A 442 -9.67 -17.71 9.36
C VAL A 442 -8.24 -17.67 8.85
N THR A 443 -7.99 -16.78 7.89
CA THR A 443 -6.68 -16.64 7.27
C THR A 443 -6.43 -15.21 6.83
N GLY A 444 -5.18 -14.77 6.94
CA GLY A 444 -4.71 -13.50 6.36
C GLY A 444 -4.28 -13.61 4.90
N ALA A 445 -4.30 -14.81 4.31
CA ALA A 445 -3.89 -15.00 2.93
C ALA A 445 -5.11 -15.09 2.01
N GLN A 446 -5.28 -14.12 1.11
CA GLN A 446 -6.41 -14.07 0.16
C GLN A 446 -6.56 -15.35 -0.69
N GLY A 447 -5.44 -16.01 -1.02
CA GLY A 447 -5.42 -17.25 -1.81
C GLY A 447 -5.45 -18.55 -0.99
N ALA A 448 -5.68 -18.50 0.33
CA ALA A 448 -5.65 -19.69 1.18
C ALA A 448 -6.75 -20.69 0.86
N SER A 449 -7.96 -20.22 0.51
CA SER A 449 -9.05 -21.11 0.07
C SER A 449 -8.69 -21.85 -1.22
N ASP A 450 -8.16 -21.11 -2.21
CA ASP A 450 -7.64 -21.70 -3.47
C ASP A 450 -6.54 -22.74 -3.19
N ALA A 451 -5.62 -22.43 -2.25
CA ALA A 451 -4.52 -23.32 -1.89
C ALA A 451 -5.02 -24.60 -1.18
N ALA A 452 -5.90 -24.46 -0.19
CA ALA A 452 -6.52 -25.58 0.51
C ALA A 452 -7.30 -26.49 -0.46
N ALA A 453 -8.07 -25.91 -1.39
CA ALA A 453 -8.79 -26.67 -2.40
C ALA A 453 -7.85 -27.47 -3.32
N ARG A 454 -6.72 -26.88 -3.77
CA ARG A 454 -5.71 -27.58 -4.58
C ARG A 454 -5.05 -28.72 -3.81
N ILE A 455 -4.69 -28.47 -2.55
CA ILE A 455 -4.09 -29.50 -1.68
C ILE A 455 -5.06 -30.67 -1.54
N LEU A 456 -6.31 -30.41 -1.19
CA LEU A 456 -7.30 -31.48 -1.01
C LEU A 456 -7.61 -32.21 -2.32
N SER A 457 -7.79 -31.49 -3.43
CA SER A 457 -8.08 -32.11 -4.74
C SER A 457 -6.93 -32.99 -5.22
N SER A 458 -5.69 -32.50 -5.15
CA SER A 458 -4.50 -33.25 -5.59
C SER A 458 -4.17 -34.46 -4.71
N LYS A 459 -4.42 -34.38 -3.40
CA LYS A 459 -4.06 -35.46 -2.46
C LYS A 459 -5.16 -36.49 -2.27
N LEU A 460 -6.42 -36.06 -2.28
CA LEU A 460 -7.57 -36.97 -2.06
C LEU A 460 -8.00 -37.67 -3.35
N GLY A 461 -7.65 -37.11 -4.51
CA GLY A 461 -8.00 -37.64 -5.82
C GLY A 461 -9.39 -37.21 -6.31
N GLU A 462 -9.70 -37.62 -7.53
CA GLU A 462 -10.95 -37.32 -8.23
C GLU A 462 -12.18 -37.79 -7.42
N GLY A 463 -13.22 -36.96 -7.36
CA GLY A 463 -14.47 -37.28 -6.65
C GLY A 463 -14.40 -37.17 -5.12
N ALA A 464 -13.30 -36.71 -4.55
CA ALA A 464 -13.20 -36.48 -3.10
C ALA A 464 -14.15 -35.38 -2.64
N ASN A 465 -15.03 -35.71 -1.69
CA ASN A 465 -15.92 -34.73 -1.08
C ASN A 465 -15.24 -34.02 0.10
N PHE A 466 -15.13 -32.70 0.00
CA PHE A 466 -14.64 -31.85 1.07
C PHE A 466 -15.46 -30.55 1.15
N LYS A 467 -15.42 -29.88 2.30
CA LYS A 467 -16.08 -28.60 2.55
C LYS A 467 -15.05 -27.59 3.06
N LEU A 468 -15.00 -26.39 2.46
CA LEU A 468 -14.19 -25.28 2.93
C LEU A 468 -15.09 -24.19 3.53
N GLU A 469 -14.76 -23.77 4.74
CA GLU A 469 -15.39 -22.67 5.48
C GLU A 469 -14.29 -21.71 5.92
N ILE A 470 -13.56 -21.17 4.95
CA ILE A 470 -12.38 -20.35 5.18
C ILE A 470 -12.76 -18.88 4.97
N ARG A 471 -12.58 -18.06 6.00
CA ARG A 471 -12.82 -16.61 5.94
C ARG A 471 -11.51 -15.84 5.84
N TYR A 472 -11.39 -14.98 4.84
CA TYR A 472 -10.30 -14.01 4.78
C TYR A 472 -10.52 -12.89 5.81
N ASP A 473 -9.48 -12.59 6.57
CA ASP A 473 -9.44 -11.45 7.47
C ASP A 473 -8.30 -10.50 7.04
N PRO A 474 -8.62 -9.30 6.49
CA PRO A 474 -7.61 -8.33 6.07
C PRO A 474 -6.63 -7.95 7.18
N LYS A 475 -7.04 -8.03 8.46
CA LYS A 475 -6.18 -7.65 9.60
C LYS A 475 -5.03 -8.62 9.81
N LEU A 476 -5.23 -9.87 9.40
CA LEU A 476 -4.21 -10.91 9.48
C LEU A 476 -3.31 -10.92 8.23
N ASP A 477 -3.59 -10.07 7.24
CA ASP A 477 -2.85 -10.04 5.97
C ASP A 477 -1.50 -9.32 6.14
N PRO A 478 -0.37 -10.06 6.12
CA PRO A 478 0.94 -9.45 6.29
C PRO A 478 1.32 -8.52 5.13
N LEU A 479 0.64 -8.62 3.98
CA LEU A 479 0.90 -7.78 2.81
C LEU A 479 0.33 -6.38 2.96
N LEU A 480 -0.80 -6.24 3.65
CA LEU A 480 -1.39 -4.94 3.96
C LEU A 480 -0.52 -4.15 4.94
N GLY A 481 0.31 -4.85 5.72
CA GLY A 481 1.23 -4.22 6.68
C GLY A 481 0.50 -3.35 7.69
N LEU A 482 -0.71 -3.77 8.05
CA LEU A 482 -1.48 -3.18 9.13
C LEU A 482 -0.77 -3.51 10.45
N PRO A 483 -0.60 -2.52 11.35
CA PRO A 483 -0.02 -2.79 12.65
C PRO A 483 -0.89 -3.77 13.44
N THR A 484 -0.23 -4.67 14.17
CA THR A 484 -0.89 -5.44 15.21
C THR A 484 -1.41 -4.53 16.32
N ALA A 485 -2.32 -5.03 17.14
CA ALA A 485 -2.80 -4.30 18.32
C ALA A 485 -1.63 -3.83 19.21
N GLU A 486 -0.64 -4.70 19.41
CA GLU A 486 0.52 -4.45 20.26
C GLU A 486 1.45 -3.39 19.66
N GLU A 487 1.73 -3.48 18.36
CA GLU A 487 2.50 -2.46 17.63
C GLU A 487 1.79 -1.10 17.65
N CYS A 488 0.47 -1.06 17.47
CA CYS A 488 -0.33 0.15 17.59
C CYS A 488 -0.12 0.84 18.94
N ALA A 489 -0.32 0.10 20.04
CA ALA A 489 -0.13 0.65 21.38
C ALA A 489 1.33 1.09 21.62
N ALA A 490 2.31 0.29 21.19
CA ALA A 490 3.73 0.59 21.35
C ALA A 490 4.14 1.86 20.59
N GLU A 491 3.70 2.02 19.34
CA GLU A 491 4.03 3.18 18.52
C GLU A 491 3.37 4.46 19.01
N ILE A 492 2.11 4.39 19.46
CA ILE A 492 1.45 5.52 20.10
C ILE A 492 2.20 5.94 21.38
N ASN A 493 2.59 4.98 22.21
CA ASN A 493 3.37 5.25 23.41
C ASN A 493 4.78 5.79 23.10
N ALA A 494 5.40 5.39 21.99
CA ALA A 494 6.68 5.94 21.54
C ALA A 494 6.56 7.41 21.11
N ILE A 495 5.45 7.80 20.47
CA ILE A 495 5.12 9.20 20.19
C ILE A 495 4.99 9.99 21.49
N LEU A 496 4.28 9.44 22.48
CA LEU A 496 4.06 10.09 23.78
C LEU A 496 5.34 10.18 24.63
N ALA A 497 6.27 9.22 24.48
CA ALA A 497 7.57 9.23 25.14
C ALA A 497 8.51 10.29 24.56
N SER A 498 8.45 10.55 23.25
CA SER A 498 9.27 11.56 22.57
C SER A 498 8.67 12.97 22.67
N HIS A 499 7.34 13.06 22.69
CA HIS A 499 6.61 14.32 22.79
C HIS A 499 5.44 14.16 23.77
N LYS A 500 5.51 14.80 24.94
CA LYS A 500 4.47 14.68 25.97
C LYS A 500 3.21 15.49 25.62
N ILE A 501 2.08 15.09 26.22
CA ILE A 501 0.86 15.90 26.27
C ILE A 501 0.88 16.69 27.59
N ASN A 502 1.07 17.99 27.48
CA ASN A 502 1.14 18.90 28.62
C ASN A 502 -0.26 19.43 28.98
N PHE A 503 -0.44 19.75 30.27
CA PHE A 503 -1.69 20.28 30.82
C PHE A 503 -1.42 21.50 31.68
N GLU A 504 -2.39 22.41 31.77
CA GLU A 504 -2.31 23.52 32.71
C GLU A 504 -2.23 23.01 34.17
N PRO A 505 -1.53 23.73 35.07
CA PRO A 505 -1.37 23.30 36.47
C PRO A 505 -2.71 23.06 37.17
N GLY A 506 -2.88 21.87 37.77
CA GLY A 506 -4.11 21.48 38.47
C GLY A 506 -5.35 21.32 37.58
N SER A 507 -5.18 21.29 36.26
CA SER A 507 -6.26 21.27 35.27
C SER A 507 -6.13 20.09 34.30
N ALA A 508 -7.25 19.75 33.66
CA ALA A 508 -7.32 18.85 32.51
C ALA A 508 -7.25 19.58 31.16
N GLN A 509 -7.08 20.91 31.19
CA GLN A 509 -6.91 21.74 29.99
C GLN A 509 -5.56 21.43 29.32
N ILE A 510 -5.61 20.93 28.09
CA ILE A 510 -4.43 20.63 27.27
C ILE A 510 -3.84 21.94 26.75
N THR A 511 -2.52 22.07 26.84
CA THR A 511 -1.80 23.27 26.41
C THR A 511 -1.59 23.29 24.88
N PRO A 512 -1.44 24.47 24.25
CA PRO A 512 -1.35 24.57 22.78
C PRO A 512 -0.15 23.85 22.15
N ASP A 513 0.96 23.71 22.87
CA ASP A 513 2.17 22.99 22.45
C ASP A 513 1.94 21.48 22.28
N ALA A 514 0.95 20.90 22.95
CA ALA A 514 0.57 19.50 22.80
C ALA A 514 -0.22 19.21 21.51
N ALA A 515 -0.61 20.23 20.73
CA ALA A 515 -1.39 20.06 19.51
C ALA A 515 -0.65 19.19 18.48
N GLU A 516 0.65 19.41 18.26
CA GLU A 516 1.45 18.62 17.32
C GLU A 516 1.57 17.15 17.75
N THR A 517 1.73 16.92 19.05
CA THR A 517 1.73 15.55 19.63
C THR A 517 0.40 14.86 19.37
N LEU A 518 -0.72 15.54 19.64
CA LEU A 518 -2.05 14.99 19.41
C LEU A 518 -2.33 14.74 17.93
N ASP A 519 -1.81 15.57 17.03
CA ASP A 519 -1.92 15.35 15.58
C ASP A 519 -1.13 14.10 15.15
N LYS A 520 0.06 13.87 15.72
CA LYS A 520 0.85 12.65 15.49
C LYS A 520 0.12 11.41 16.02
N VAL A 521 -0.43 11.48 17.24
CA VAL A 521 -1.20 10.38 17.83
C VAL A 521 -2.46 10.11 17.02
N ALA A 522 -3.20 11.13 16.61
CA ALA A 522 -4.41 10.98 15.79
C ALA A 522 -4.12 10.42 14.40
N ALA A 523 -3.00 10.84 13.78
CA ALA A 523 -2.56 10.28 12.52
C ALA A 523 -2.26 8.78 12.66
N ARG A 524 -1.58 8.37 13.74
CA ARG A 524 -1.31 6.95 13.98
C ARG A 524 -2.57 6.15 14.32
N MET A 525 -3.48 6.76 15.07
CA MET A 525 -4.70 6.10 15.53
C MET A 525 -5.64 5.71 14.38
N LYS A 526 -5.55 6.36 13.20
CA LYS A 526 -6.34 5.99 12.02
C LYS A 526 -6.22 4.52 11.65
N ASP A 527 -5.02 3.95 11.74
CA ASP A 527 -4.74 2.55 11.41
C ASP A 527 -4.96 1.60 12.62
N CYS A 528 -5.29 2.16 13.80
CA CYS A 528 -5.41 1.45 15.06
C CYS A 528 -6.81 1.50 15.67
N THR A 529 -7.77 2.17 15.01
CA THR A 529 -9.11 2.45 15.55
C THR A 529 -9.94 1.22 15.90
N ASP A 530 -9.58 0.05 15.36
CA ASP A 530 -10.28 -1.21 15.56
C ASP A 530 -9.88 -1.95 16.85
N PHE A 531 -8.80 -1.54 17.51
CA PHE A 531 -8.30 -2.22 18.71
C PHE A 531 -8.86 -1.57 19.97
N PRO A 532 -9.55 -2.34 20.84
CA PRO A 532 -9.95 -1.86 22.16
C PRO A 532 -8.74 -1.41 22.96
N MET A 533 -8.70 -0.12 23.30
CA MET A 533 -7.60 0.49 24.03
C MET A 533 -8.09 1.37 25.17
N GLU A 534 -7.29 1.40 26.22
CA GLU A 534 -7.44 2.28 27.36
C GLU A 534 -6.46 3.45 27.24
N ILE A 535 -6.95 4.66 27.53
CA ILE A 535 -6.17 5.86 27.74
C ILE A 535 -6.01 6.03 29.25
N GLY A 536 -4.85 5.64 29.77
CA GLY A 536 -4.50 5.73 31.18
C GLY A 536 -3.87 7.08 31.53
N GLY A 537 -4.50 7.82 32.43
CA GLY A 537 -3.95 9.06 32.98
C GLY A 537 -3.23 8.84 34.31
N TYR A 538 -2.09 9.49 34.49
CA TYR A 538 -1.27 9.44 35.71
C TYR A 538 -0.90 10.85 36.20
N THR A 539 -0.83 11.01 37.52
CA THR A 539 -0.36 12.23 38.21
C THR A 539 0.89 11.92 39.02
N ASP A 540 1.54 12.97 39.51
CA ASP A 540 2.55 12.84 40.57
C ASP A 540 1.89 12.65 41.95
N SER A 541 2.72 12.49 42.99
CA SER A 541 2.25 12.31 44.37
C SER A 541 1.88 13.60 45.10
N GLN A 542 1.73 14.74 44.41
CA GLN A 542 1.35 16.00 45.04
C GLN A 542 -0.17 16.13 45.04
N GLY A 543 -0.76 16.37 46.21
CA GLY A 543 -2.20 16.53 46.36
C GLY A 543 -2.82 15.42 47.20
N ARG A 544 -4.17 15.38 47.21
CA ARG A 544 -4.89 14.26 47.82
C ARG A 544 -5.15 13.23 46.75
N GLU A 545 -5.02 11.95 47.10
CA GLU A 545 -5.26 10.80 46.24
C GLU A 545 -6.58 10.92 45.46
N GLU A 546 -7.70 11.24 46.11
CA GLU A 546 -9.01 11.44 45.46
C GLU A 546 -8.98 12.54 44.39
N MET A 547 -8.25 13.63 44.63
CA MET A 547 -8.11 14.73 43.67
C MET A 547 -7.22 14.32 42.50
N ASN A 548 -6.17 13.56 42.76
CA ASN A 548 -5.25 13.02 41.75
C ASN A 548 -5.96 11.99 40.86
N LEU A 549 -6.79 11.13 41.44
CA LEU A 549 -7.62 10.17 40.70
C LEU A 549 -8.65 10.88 39.80
N ALA A 550 -9.33 11.90 40.31
CA ALA A 550 -10.26 12.70 39.50
C ALA A 550 -9.52 13.43 38.37
N LEU A 551 -8.40 14.10 38.67
CA LEU A 551 -7.62 14.87 37.71
C LEU A 551 -7.03 13.99 36.59
N SER A 552 -6.49 12.82 36.94
CA SER A 552 -5.96 11.87 35.94
C SER A 552 -7.03 11.36 34.98
N ARG A 553 -8.22 11.03 35.49
CA ARG A 553 -9.36 10.61 34.68
C ARG A 553 -9.82 11.73 33.75
N ASP A 554 -9.94 12.95 34.27
CA ASP A 554 -10.39 14.10 33.49
C ASP A 554 -9.36 14.45 32.39
N ARG A 555 -8.06 14.27 32.65
CA ARG A 555 -6.99 14.40 31.64
C ARG A 555 -7.07 13.34 30.56
N ALA A 556 -7.27 12.07 30.92
CA ALA A 556 -7.48 11.00 29.96
C ALA A 556 -8.72 11.27 29.09
N GLN A 557 -9.80 11.79 29.67
CA GLN A 557 -11.02 12.19 28.96
C GLN A 557 -10.77 13.38 28.01
N ALA A 558 -9.94 14.35 28.41
CA ALA A 558 -9.55 15.47 27.57
C ALA A 558 -8.76 15.02 26.34
N VAL A 559 -7.88 14.02 26.48
CA VAL A 559 -7.17 13.39 25.36
C VAL A 559 -8.16 12.67 24.44
N LEU A 560 -9.07 11.86 25.00
CA LEU A 560 -10.11 11.17 24.23
C LEU A 560 -10.94 12.15 23.39
N THR A 561 -11.37 13.25 24.00
CA THR A 561 -12.14 14.32 23.34
C THR A 561 -11.31 15.00 22.24
N SER A 562 -10.03 15.27 22.51
CA SER A 562 -9.12 15.89 21.53
C SER A 562 -8.85 15.01 20.31
N LEU A 563 -8.87 13.68 20.48
CA LEU A 563 -8.79 12.72 19.37
C LEU A 563 -10.10 12.67 18.57
N MET A 564 -11.24 12.75 19.25
CA MET A 564 -12.56 12.84 18.61
C MET A 564 -12.66 14.07 17.71
N ASP A 565 -12.18 15.23 18.18
CA ASP A 565 -12.13 16.47 17.40
C ASP A 565 -11.26 16.35 16.14
N ARG A 566 -10.28 15.43 16.16
CA ARG A 566 -9.41 15.07 15.04
C ARG A 566 -9.97 13.97 14.14
N ARG A 567 -11.27 13.65 14.29
CA ARG A 567 -12.00 12.62 13.53
C ARG A 567 -11.44 11.21 13.69
N VAL A 568 -10.84 10.91 14.84
CA VAL A 568 -10.49 9.54 15.23
C VAL A 568 -11.76 8.83 15.70
N LEU A 569 -11.98 7.59 15.25
CA LEU A 569 -13.07 6.76 15.77
C LEU A 569 -12.72 6.33 17.20
N THR A 570 -13.41 6.90 18.21
CA THR A 570 -13.12 6.66 19.63
C THR A 570 -13.97 5.57 20.26
N GLY A 571 -14.81 4.86 19.48
CA GLY A 571 -15.74 3.85 20.01
C GLY A 571 -15.06 2.67 20.72
N ASN A 572 -13.78 2.41 20.39
CA ASN A 572 -12.95 1.38 21.00
C ASN A 572 -11.97 1.95 22.04
N LEU A 573 -12.08 3.23 22.41
CA LEU A 573 -11.19 3.88 23.37
C LEU A 573 -11.91 4.15 24.69
N THR A 574 -11.29 3.77 25.81
CA THR A 574 -11.82 4.03 27.17
C THR A 574 -10.84 4.89 27.95
N ALA A 575 -11.31 5.97 28.59
CA ALA A 575 -10.47 6.82 29.44
C ALA A 575 -10.51 6.33 30.91
N VAL A 576 -9.34 6.09 31.50
CA VAL A 576 -9.19 5.63 32.89
C VAL A 576 -8.15 6.50 33.60
N GLY A 577 -8.46 6.92 34.84
CA GLY A 577 -7.53 7.64 35.70
C GLY A 577 -6.94 6.71 36.75
N TYR A 578 -5.62 6.77 36.93
CA TYR A 578 -4.90 5.98 37.95
C TYR A 578 -4.35 6.86 39.09
N GLY A 579 -4.55 8.18 39.03
CA GLY A 579 -3.99 9.10 40.00
C GLY A 579 -2.47 8.95 40.11
N GLU A 580 -1.98 8.88 41.34
CA GLU A 580 -0.55 8.74 41.67
C GLU A 580 -0.09 7.28 41.78
N GLU A 581 -0.97 6.31 41.50
CA GLU A 581 -0.63 4.90 41.50
C GLU A 581 0.35 4.56 40.35
N ASN A 582 1.20 3.56 40.56
CA ASN A 582 2.19 3.09 39.57
C ASN A 582 3.16 4.19 39.08
N PRO A 583 3.95 4.82 39.98
CA PRO A 583 4.97 5.78 39.58
C PRO A 583 6.08 5.08 38.78
N ILE A 584 6.53 5.73 37.71
CA ILE A 584 7.64 5.25 36.87
C ILE A 584 8.98 5.91 37.23
N ALA A 585 8.95 6.96 38.05
CA ALA A 585 10.12 7.68 38.54
C ALA A 585 9.90 8.20 39.98
N ASP A 586 10.99 8.63 40.62
CA ASP A 586 10.98 9.11 42.00
C ASP A 586 10.25 10.46 42.16
N ASN A 587 9.13 10.45 42.90
CA ASN A 587 8.33 11.65 43.23
C ASN A 587 9.07 12.66 44.12
N GLY A 588 10.20 12.27 44.73
CA GLY A 588 11.06 13.19 45.49
C GLY A 588 11.69 14.29 44.61
N THR A 589 11.89 14.02 43.32
CA THR A 589 12.54 14.95 42.38
C THR A 589 11.53 15.60 41.44
N GLU A 590 11.79 16.84 40.99
CA GLU A 590 10.92 17.50 40.00
C GLU A 590 10.90 16.74 38.67
N ALA A 591 12.06 16.23 38.24
CA ALA A 591 12.16 15.43 37.03
C ALA A 591 11.34 14.14 37.11
N GLY A 592 11.32 13.47 38.28
CA GLY A 592 10.52 12.26 38.47
C GLY A 592 9.01 12.53 38.58
N ARG A 593 8.60 13.62 39.24
CA ARG A 593 7.19 14.07 39.21
C ARG A 593 6.73 14.38 37.80
N GLU A 594 7.57 15.04 37.01
CA GLU A 594 7.31 15.33 35.60
C GLU A 594 7.21 14.06 34.74
N ALA A 595 8.00 13.02 35.03
CA ALA A 595 7.87 11.73 34.36
C ALA A 595 6.58 10.99 34.75
N ASN A 596 6.14 11.09 36.00
CA ASN A 596 4.92 10.44 36.49
C ASN A 596 3.64 11.07 35.92
N ARG A 597 3.64 12.39 35.64
CA ARG A 597 2.56 13.10 34.93
C ARG A 597 2.54 12.70 33.45
N ARG A 598 1.80 11.64 33.11
CA ARG A 598 1.80 11.07 31.74
C ARG A 598 0.46 10.49 31.32
N ILE A 599 0.35 10.23 30.03
CA ILE A 599 -0.73 9.49 29.38
C ILE A 599 -0.12 8.24 28.76
N GLU A 600 -0.76 7.09 28.93
CA GLU A 600 -0.37 5.83 28.29
C GLU A 600 -1.56 5.21 27.56
N PHE A 601 -1.29 4.50 26.47
CA PHE A 601 -2.27 3.66 25.79
C PHE A 601 -2.00 2.19 26.10
N ARG A 602 -3.04 1.44 26.47
CA ARG A 602 -2.96 0.01 26.78
C ARG A 602 -4.03 -0.77 26.05
N LEU A 603 -3.72 -2.00 25.63
CA LEU A 603 -4.73 -2.87 25.02
C LEU A 603 -5.70 -3.40 26.07
N LEU A 604 -6.99 -3.36 25.75
CA LEU A 604 -8.01 -4.06 26.51
C LEU A 604 -8.11 -5.49 25.97
N THR A 605 -7.53 -6.46 26.66
CA THR A 605 -7.65 -7.87 26.28
C THR A 605 -9.09 -8.31 26.49
N THR A 606 -9.80 -8.70 25.44
CA THR A 606 -11.09 -9.38 25.60
C THR A 606 -10.80 -10.78 26.15
N THR A 607 -10.80 -10.93 27.46
CA THR A 607 -10.84 -12.26 28.08
C THR A 607 -12.20 -12.87 27.78
N GLY A 608 -12.21 -13.80 26.83
CA GLY A 608 -13.21 -14.88 26.66
C GLY A 608 -14.68 -14.48 26.68
N THR A 609 -15.39 -14.80 25.59
CA THR A 609 -16.82 -15.10 25.60
C THR A 609 -17.24 -15.69 26.95
N PRO A 610 -18.15 -15.04 27.71
CA PRO A 610 -18.74 -15.68 28.87
C PRO A 610 -19.40 -16.96 28.36
N GLU A 611 -18.86 -18.09 28.82
CA GLU A 611 -19.51 -19.39 28.78
C GLU A 611 -20.99 -19.16 29.12
N ALA A 612 -21.87 -19.54 28.20
CA ALA A 612 -23.30 -19.52 28.40
C ALA A 612 -23.62 -20.44 29.59
N GLY A 613 -23.59 -19.87 30.79
CA GLY A 613 -24.07 -20.47 32.00
C GLY A 613 -25.55 -20.73 31.82
N THR A 614 -25.90 -22.01 31.79
CA THR A 614 -27.23 -22.59 31.88
C THR A 614 -28.06 -21.89 32.96
N ALA A 615 -28.82 -20.88 32.55
CA ALA A 615 -29.93 -20.35 33.33
C ALA A 615 -31.16 -21.21 33.02
N THR A 616 -31.41 -22.17 33.90
CA THR A 616 -32.66 -22.93 33.97
C THR A 616 -33.83 -21.94 34.04
N GLU A 617 -34.60 -21.89 32.97
CA GLU A 617 -35.88 -21.21 32.86
C GLU A 617 -36.86 -21.82 33.87
N THR A 618 -37.08 -21.14 35.00
CA THR A 618 -38.26 -21.37 35.84
C THR A 618 -39.20 -20.20 35.60
N ALA A 619 -40.27 -20.47 34.86
CA ALA A 619 -41.35 -19.55 34.56
C ALA A 619 -41.99 -19.00 35.86
N PRO A 620 -42.31 -17.69 35.95
CA PRO A 620 -43.25 -17.18 36.92
C PRO A 620 -44.66 -17.18 36.35
N GLU A 621 -45.56 -17.85 37.07
CA GLU A 621 -47.00 -17.86 36.91
C GLU A 621 -47.61 -16.45 37.03
N ALA A 622 -48.56 -16.16 36.16
CA ALA A 622 -49.28 -14.89 36.06
C ALA A 622 -50.22 -14.63 37.24
N ALA A 623 -50.43 -13.36 37.59
CA ALA A 623 -51.70 -12.60 37.52
C ALA A 623 -51.60 -11.28 38.34
N PRO A 624 -52.55 -10.31 38.25
CA PRO A 624 -52.34 -9.10 37.44
C PRO A 624 -52.68 -7.79 38.20
N GLY A 625 -52.39 -6.62 37.61
CA GLY A 625 -53.11 -5.41 37.99
C GLY A 625 -52.46 -4.06 37.67
N ALA A 626 -53.16 -3.31 36.80
CA ALA A 626 -53.23 -1.83 36.69
C ALA A 626 -51.93 -1.09 36.31
N ALA A 627 -51.78 -0.68 35.05
CA ALA A 627 -52.33 0.55 34.44
C ALA A 627 -51.40 1.76 34.61
N SER A 628 -51.00 2.30 33.45
CA SER A 628 -50.29 3.56 33.25
C SER A 628 -50.88 4.72 34.02
N GLU A 629 -50.02 5.64 34.47
CA GLU A 629 -50.30 7.06 34.30
C GLU A 629 -49.01 7.90 34.27
N THR A 630 -49.16 9.01 33.59
CA THR A 630 -48.21 9.86 32.88
C THR A 630 -47.72 11.03 33.74
N ALA A 631 -46.67 11.71 33.26
CA ALA A 631 -46.22 13.06 33.62
C ALA A 631 -45.61 13.20 35.03
N GLY A 632 -44.56 14.00 35.26
CA GLY A 632 -43.98 15.10 34.53
C GLY A 632 -43.48 16.12 35.55
N GLU A 633 -42.44 16.84 35.19
CA GLU A 633 -42.06 18.15 35.75
C GLU A 633 -41.36 18.24 37.13
N ALA A 634 -40.07 18.57 37.02
CA ALA A 634 -39.36 19.69 37.66
C ALA A 634 -39.13 19.78 39.18
N ALA A 635 -37.82 19.78 39.46
CA ALA A 635 -37.05 20.90 40.03
C ALA A 635 -37.05 21.14 41.55
N GLY A 636 -35.80 21.09 42.06
CA GLY A 636 -35.28 21.99 43.09
C GLY A 636 -35.55 21.55 44.52
N THR A 637 -34.72 21.82 45.52
CA THR A 637 -33.44 22.53 45.66
C THR A 637 -33.00 22.22 47.10
N ALA A 638 -31.69 22.28 47.38
CA ALA A 638 -31.10 22.53 48.71
C ALA A 638 -31.27 21.45 49.80
N THR A 639 -30.45 21.34 50.84
CA THR A 639 -29.07 21.67 51.22
C THR A 639 -28.94 21.05 52.63
N SER A 640 -27.71 20.83 53.10
CA SER A 640 -27.31 20.79 54.52
C SER A 640 -27.25 19.39 55.15
N GLN A 641 -26.03 18.93 55.48
CA GLN A 641 -25.42 19.01 56.83
C GLN A 641 -25.77 17.74 57.64
N THR A 642 -24.95 17.09 58.46
CA THR A 642 -23.61 17.28 59.03
C THR A 642 -23.31 15.96 59.79
N ALA A 643 -22.05 15.77 60.19
CA ALA A 643 -21.59 15.04 61.38
C ALA A 643 -20.86 13.69 61.16
N LEU A 644 -19.53 13.80 61.22
CA LEU A 644 -18.59 12.92 61.94
C LEU A 644 -18.94 12.81 63.46
N PRO A 645 -18.23 12.04 64.34
CA PRO A 645 -16.99 11.25 64.16
C PRO A 645 -16.96 9.88 64.91
N ALA A 646 -15.75 9.30 64.97
CA ALA A 646 -15.13 8.52 66.07
C ALA A 646 -15.06 6.99 65.86
N ASP A 647 -14.01 6.24 66.21
CA ASP A 647 -12.66 6.48 66.77
C ASP A 647 -11.95 5.09 66.87
N ALA A 648 -10.61 5.13 67.02
CA ALA A 648 -9.68 4.13 67.58
C ALA A 648 -9.49 2.77 66.85
N GLY A 649 -8.29 2.17 66.78
CA GLY A 649 -6.95 2.39 67.34
C GLY A 649 -6.09 1.19 66.91
N SER A 650 -4.87 1.36 66.41
CA SER A 650 -3.58 1.39 67.13
C SER A 650 -2.83 0.05 67.16
N ALA A 651 -1.49 0.18 67.10
CA ALA A 651 -0.39 -0.73 67.45
C ALA A 651 0.06 -1.78 66.39
N ASP A 652 1.34 -2.14 66.25
CA ASP A 652 2.66 -1.64 66.70
C ASP A 652 3.74 -2.60 66.13
N THR A 653 5.00 -2.13 66.06
CA THR A 653 6.29 -2.85 65.92
C THR A 653 6.63 -3.50 64.57
N GLY A 654 7.86 -3.43 64.02
CA GLY A 654 9.10 -2.79 64.46
C GLY A 654 10.28 -3.19 63.54
N SER A 655 11.28 -2.27 63.44
CA SER A 655 12.75 -2.39 63.29
C SER A 655 13.38 -3.64 62.58
N VAL A 656 14.43 -3.57 61.74
CA VAL A 656 15.81 -3.07 61.97
C VAL A 656 16.64 -3.00 60.65
N ASP A 657 17.59 -2.04 60.58
CA ASP A 657 19.00 -2.02 60.06
C ASP A 657 19.43 -2.93 58.88
N ALA A 658 20.45 -2.65 58.05
CA ALA A 658 21.37 -1.54 57.72
C ALA A 658 22.35 -2.10 56.66
N GLY A 659 23.03 -1.28 55.85
CA GLY A 659 24.25 -1.74 55.16
C GLY A 659 24.63 -1.02 53.86
N SER A 660 25.66 -0.19 53.97
CA SER A 660 26.31 0.66 52.95
C SER A 660 27.23 -0.09 51.96
N GLY A 661 27.57 0.55 50.83
CA GLY A 661 28.66 0.12 49.94
C GLY A 661 28.86 1.02 48.70
N ASP A 662 30.06 1.59 48.57
CA ASP A 662 30.51 2.70 47.72
C ASP A 662 31.33 2.25 46.47
N ALA A 663 31.55 3.21 45.57
CA ALA A 663 32.73 3.45 44.70
C ALA A 663 32.72 3.06 43.20
N GLY A 664 33.15 4.02 42.36
CA GLY A 664 34.09 3.76 41.24
C GLY A 664 33.92 4.56 39.93
N SER A 665 34.90 5.42 39.62
CA SER A 665 34.97 6.37 38.48
C SER A 665 35.91 5.95 37.32
N GLY A 666 35.84 6.68 36.19
CA GLY A 666 36.94 6.95 35.21
C GLY A 666 36.77 6.29 33.81
N ASP A 667 37.33 6.75 32.67
CA ASP A 667 37.99 7.97 32.18
C ASP A 667 38.25 7.78 30.63
N ALA A 668 38.57 8.89 29.95
CA ALA A 668 38.91 9.28 28.56
C ALA A 668 39.57 8.34 27.51
N GLY A 669 39.55 8.82 26.24
CA GLY A 669 40.56 8.52 25.20
C GLY A 669 40.31 9.13 23.80
N SER A 670 41.20 10.02 23.34
CA SER A 670 41.24 10.72 22.03
C SER A 670 42.50 10.35 21.22
N GLY A 671 42.52 10.64 19.89
CA GLY A 671 43.70 10.68 18.99
C GLY A 671 43.49 9.85 17.70
N ASP A 672 43.97 10.14 16.49
CA ASP A 672 45.06 11.00 15.99
C ASP A 672 44.92 11.21 14.45
N ALA A 673 45.67 12.17 13.90
CA ALA A 673 45.69 12.68 12.53
C ALA A 673 46.57 11.89 11.53
N GLY A 674 46.42 12.18 10.23
CA GLY A 674 47.34 11.74 9.18
C GLY A 674 47.21 12.55 7.88
N SER A 675 48.21 13.39 7.61
CA SER A 675 48.39 14.18 6.39
C SER A 675 49.18 13.39 5.33
N GLY A 676 48.90 13.63 4.03
CA GLY A 676 49.68 13.13 2.90
C GLY A 676 49.60 14.07 1.70
N ASP A 677 50.77 14.41 1.17
CA ASP A 677 51.11 15.46 0.19
C ASP A 677 51.37 14.89 -1.22
N ALA A 678 51.34 15.80 -2.20
CA ALA A 678 52.02 15.81 -3.52
C ALA A 678 51.44 15.01 -4.71
N GLY A 679 51.30 15.73 -5.84
CA GLY A 679 51.19 15.14 -7.18
C GLY A 679 50.81 16.12 -8.30
N SER A 680 51.75 16.96 -8.74
CA SER A 680 51.65 17.80 -9.95
C SER A 680 51.63 16.98 -11.24
N GLY A 681 50.95 17.49 -12.28
CA GLY A 681 51.04 16.98 -13.65
C GLY A 681 50.46 17.95 -14.68
N ASP A 682 51.33 18.74 -15.30
CA ASP A 682 51.08 19.60 -16.47
C ASP A 682 50.90 18.80 -17.78
N GLY A 683 50.15 19.39 -18.72
CA GLY A 683 50.20 19.10 -20.17
C GLY A 683 48.83 18.80 -20.77
N ALA A 684 48.46 19.21 -21.98
CA ALA A 684 48.98 20.15 -22.95
C ALA A 684 47.90 20.32 -24.05
N SER A 685 47.65 21.57 -24.44
CA SER A 685 47.33 22.06 -25.81
C SER A 685 46.76 21.12 -26.88
N GLY A 686 45.67 21.55 -27.51
CA GLY A 686 45.24 21.09 -28.84
C GLY A 686 44.13 21.94 -29.46
N ASP A 687 44.52 22.99 -30.19
CA ASP A 687 43.72 23.70 -31.19
C ASP A 687 43.15 22.73 -32.26
N PHE A 688 41.92 22.95 -32.75
CA PHE A 688 41.61 23.06 -34.20
C PHE A 688 40.10 23.39 -34.45
N ALA A 689 39.88 24.64 -34.87
CA ALA A 689 39.17 25.10 -36.07
C ALA A 689 37.75 24.61 -36.46
N THR A 690 36.83 25.60 -36.44
CA THR A 690 36.00 26.14 -37.56
C THR A 690 34.87 25.34 -38.21
N GLY A 691 33.73 26.03 -38.32
CA GLY A 691 32.67 25.90 -39.33
C GLY A 691 31.27 25.84 -38.68
N GLY A 692 30.34 26.78 -38.78
CA GLY A 692 30.11 27.83 -39.77
C GLY A 692 28.87 27.48 -40.63
N ALA A 693 27.87 28.37 -40.60
CA ALA A 693 26.59 28.44 -41.36
C ALA A 693 25.36 27.83 -40.65
N SER A 694 24.30 28.56 -40.23
CA SER A 694 23.49 29.69 -40.77
C SER A 694 22.37 29.28 -41.72
N ALA A 695 21.12 29.45 -41.27
CA ALA A 695 19.85 29.83 -41.96
C ALA A 695 18.69 29.28 -41.09
N GLY A 696 17.77 30.08 -40.51
CA GLY A 696 16.77 30.95 -41.18
C GLY A 696 15.70 30.04 -41.81
N THR A 697 14.44 29.97 -41.39
CA THR A 697 13.34 30.96 -41.30
C THR A 697 12.12 30.15 -40.79
N ASP A 698 11.34 30.55 -39.79
CA ASP A 698 10.27 31.58 -39.76
C ASP A 698 8.85 31.07 -40.16
N LEU A 699 7.86 31.53 -39.38
CA LEU A 699 6.38 31.45 -39.51
C LEU A 699 5.73 30.07 -39.27
N GLY A 700 4.65 29.90 -38.50
CA GLY A 700 3.70 30.83 -37.88
C GLY A 700 2.31 30.17 -37.82
N SER A 701 1.76 30.07 -36.61
CA SER A 701 0.35 30.20 -36.19
C SER A 701 -0.80 29.55 -36.98
N GLY A 702 -1.72 28.90 -36.24
CA GLY A 702 -3.17 28.99 -36.54
C GLY A 702 -4.00 27.72 -36.37
N ASP A 703 -4.64 27.62 -35.21
CA ASP A 703 -6.06 27.27 -34.95
C ASP A 703 -6.76 26.00 -35.48
N GLU A 704 -7.21 25.21 -34.49
CA GLU A 704 -8.61 24.87 -34.18
C GLU A 704 -9.43 23.89 -35.06
N LEU A 705 -10.19 23.05 -34.32
CA LEU A 705 -11.42 22.30 -34.67
C LEU A 705 -11.32 20.88 -35.26
N GLY A 706 -11.56 19.89 -34.37
CA GLY A 706 -12.78 19.05 -34.39
C GLY A 706 -12.89 17.93 -35.45
N PRO A 707 -13.21 16.67 -35.06
CA PRO A 707 -13.16 15.51 -35.94
C PRO A 707 -14.47 15.29 -36.70
N PRO A 708 -14.49 14.49 -37.78
CA PRO A 708 -15.72 13.91 -38.28
C PRO A 708 -15.84 12.41 -37.98
N ASP A 709 -17.07 12.14 -37.55
CA ASP A 709 -17.83 10.92 -37.36
C ASP A 709 -17.78 9.95 -38.55
N GLU A 710 -17.84 8.65 -38.24
CA GLU A 710 -18.04 7.54 -39.17
C GLU A 710 -19.53 7.40 -39.51
N THR A 711 -19.90 7.23 -40.79
CA THR A 711 -21.02 6.36 -41.17
C THR A 711 -21.00 5.98 -42.66
N ALA A 712 -21.03 4.65 -42.89
CA ALA A 712 -21.83 3.89 -43.85
C ALA A 712 -21.63 4.00 -45.39
N GLY A 713 -21.53 2.80 -46.01
CA GLY A 713 -21.81 2.50 -47.43
C GLY A 713 -20.88 1.39 -47.94
N SER A 714 -21.22 0.09 -47.92
CA SER A 714 -22.17 -0.67 -48.76
C SER A 714 -21.78 -0.76 -50.26
N GLY A 715 -21.68 -2.00 -50.77
CA GLY A 715 -21.47 -2.41 -52.17
C GLY A 715 -20.47 -3.58 -52.26
N ASP A 716 -20.87 -4.85 -52.14
CA ASP A 716 -21.56 -5.72 -53.11
C ASP A 716 -20.71 -6.10 -54.35
N GLY A 717 -20.58 -7.41 -54.63
CA GLY A 717 -19.82 -7.95 -55.76
C GLY A 717 -19.31 -9.40 -55.68
N THR A 718 -20.24 -10.38 -55.66
CA THR A 718 -20.24 -11.69 -56.39
C THR A 718 -18.90 -12.33 -56.83
N ALA A 719 -18.50 -13.51 -56.31
CA ALA A 719 -18.91 -14.89 -56.65
C ALA A 719 -18.11 -15.57 -57.78
N THR A 720 -17.43 -16.68 -57.47
CA THR A 720 -17.37 -17.91 -58.32
C THR A 720 -16.87 -19.11 -57.50
N ALA A 721 -17.66 -20.18 -57.48
CA ALA A 721 -17.34 -21.51 -56.96
C ALA A 721 -16.85 -22.43 -58.09
N THR A 722 -15.97 -23.40 -57.79
CA THR A 722 -15.78 -24.65 -58.59
C THR A 722 -15.04 -25.72 -57.78
N THR A 723 -15.64 -26.91 -57.69
CA THR A 723 -15.10 -28.27 -57.38
C THR A 723 -15.88 -29.23 -58.35
N PRO A 724 -15.51 -30.50 -58.69
CA PRO A 724 -14.55 -31.47 -58.11
C PRO A 724 -13.69 -32.36 -59.09
N GLU A 725 -12.74 -33.15 -58.52
CA GLU A 725 -12.09 -34.49 -58.82
C GLU A 725 -12.01 -35.13 -60.25
N PRO A 726 -11.28 -36.27 -60.56
CA PRO A 726 -10.55 -37.28 -59.72
C PRO A 726 -9.16 -37.84 -60.26
N GLY A 727 -8.48 -38.68 -59.44
CA GLY A 727 -7.95 -40.00 -59.88
C GLY A 727 -6.43 -40.37 -59.82
N VAL A 728 -6.15 -41.51 -59.16
CA VAL A 728 -5.24 -42.65 -59.52
C VAL A 728 -4.04 -42.97 -58.57
N GLU A 729 -4.19 -44.13 -57.89
CA GLU A 729 -3.24 -45.02 -57.16
C GLU A 729 -2.37 -45.89 -58.13
N PRO A 730 -1.34 -46.70 -57.75
CA PRO A 730 -1.45 -47.72 -56.67
C PRO A 730 -0.17 -48.29 -55.95
N SER A 731 -0.46 -49.07 -54.87
CA SER A 731 0.19 -50.31 -54.38
C SER A 731 1.61 -50.33 -53.79
N VAL A 732 1.75 -50.84 -52.54
CA VAL A 732 2.26 -52.20 -52.19
C VAL A 732 2.05 -52.49 -50.68
N GLU A 733 1.50 -53.65 -50.37
CA GLU A 733 1.39 -54.37 -49.06
C GLU A 733 1.92 -55.83 -49.32
N PRO A 734 1.98 -56.83 -48.39
CA PRO A 734 1.81 -56.85 -46.91
C PRO A 734 2.73 -57.85 -46.09
N ALA A 735 2.68 -57.72 -44.73
CA ALA A 735 2.62 -58.76 -43.66
C ALA A 735 3.75 -59.85 -43.49
N PRO A 736 3.81 -60.69 -42.39
CA PRO A 736 2.86 -60.88 -41.28
C PRO A 736 3.45 -61.10 -39.84
N ALA A 737 2.51 -61.35 -38.91
CA ALA A 737 2.59 -61.56 -37.46
C ALA A 737 3.11 -62.93 -36.94
N ALA A 738 3.43 -63.03 -35.64
CA ALA A 738 3.06 -64.14 -34.72
C ALA A 738 3.55 -63.93 -33.25
N ALA A 739 2.73 -64.34 -32.28
CA ALA A 739 3.01 -64.49 -30.83
C ALA A 739 3.38 -65.96 -30.49
N PRO A 740 3.22 -66.51 -29.25
CA PRO A 740 3.90 -66.30 -27.94
C PRO A 740 4.47 -67.62 -27.32
N ALA A 741 5.29 -67.55 -26.24
CA ALA A 741 5.58 -68.59 -25.20
C ALA A 741 6.81 -68.10 -24.37
N GLY A 742 7.07 -68.38 -23.09
CA GLY A 742 6.55 -69.34 -22.11
C GLY A 742 7.72 -69.77 -21.20
N ASP A 743 7.60 -69.49 -19.89
CA ASP A 743 8.02 -70.29 -18.73
C ASP A 743 9.51 -70.62 -18.39
N THR A 744 9.73 -70.78 -17.07
CA THR A 744 10.78 -71.53 -16.33
C THR A 744 12.10 -70.88 -15.84
N ALA A 745 12.10 -70.58 -14.53
CA ALA A 745 13.02 -70.94 -13.44
C ALA A 745 14.48 -71.44 -13.67
N ALA A 746 15.35 -70.96 -12.76
CA ALA A 746 16.39 -71.68 -11.97
C ALA A 746 17.87 -71.21 -12.12
N GLU A 747 18.45 -70.90 -10.94
CA GLU A 747 19.87 -70.72 -10.53
C GLU A 747 20.81 -71.91 -10.93
N PRO A 748 22.14 -71.99 -10.61
CA PRO A 748 22.96 -71.24 -9.62
C PRO A 748 24.46 -70.96 -9.97
N SER A 749 25.22 -70.45 -8.97
CA SER A 749 26.69 -70.47 -8.74
C SER A 749 27.40 -69.12 -8.93
N GLY A 750 28.24 -68.58 -8.03
CA GLY A 750 28.81 -69.05 -6.76
C GLY A 750 29.68 -67.97 -6.06
N LEU A 751 29.89 -68.17 -4.76
CA LEU A 751 30.68 -67.43 -3.74
C LEU A 751 32.22 -67.55 -3.94
N PRO A 752 33.08 -66.77 -3.22
CA PRO A 752 33.47 -66.95 -1.79
C PRO A 752 33.49 -65.63 -0.96
N VAL A 753 32.97 -65.54 0.28
CA VAL A 753 33.45 -65.99 1.63
C VAL A 753 34.75 -65.37 2.13
N LEU A 754 34.67 -64.59 3.22
CA LEU A 754 35.61 -64.58 4.37
C LEU A 754 34.89 -64.06 5.65
N THR A 755 35.10 -64.78 6.76
CA THR A 755 34.42 -64.74 8.07
C THR A 755 35.27 -64.12 9.21
N PRO A 756 34.74 -63.94 10.45
CA PRO A 756 35.18 -62.94 11.45
C PRO A 756 35.80 -63.49 12.76
N GLY A 757 36.19 -62.56 13.67
CA GLY A 757 36.32 -62.72 15.14
C GLY A 757 37.48 -61.91 15.79
N PRO A 758 37.59 -61.78 17.14
CA PRO A 758 36.59 -61.40 18.16
C PRO A 758 37.08 -60.37 19.23
N GLU A 759 36.13 -59.89 20.05
CA GLU A 759 36.16 -59.37 21.46
C GLU A 759 37.30 -58.51 22.05
N THR A 760 36.91 -57.40 22.72
CA THR A 760 37.43 -57.00 24.04
C THR A 760 36.51 -55.99 24.75
N VAL A 761 36.63 -55.92 26.08
CA VAL A 761 35.61 -55.60 27.08
C VAL A 761 36.01 -54.36 27.93
N ARG A 762 35.03 -53.47 28.25
CA ARG A 762 34.91 -52.48 29.37
C ARG A 762 35.78 -51.20 29.40
N PRO A 763 35.47 -50.15 30.23
CA PRO A 763 34.20 -49.77 30.92
C PRO A 763 33.81 -48.26 30.80
N ARG A 764 32.60 -47.93 31.30
CA ARG A 764 31.98 -46.58 31.47
C ARG A 764 32.68 -45.68 32.51
N PRO A 765 32.47 -44.35 32.47
CA PRO A 765 32.38 -43.51 33.67
C PRO A 765 30.96 -42.97 33.93
N ARG A 766 30.71 -42.71 35.22
CA ARG A 766 29.47 -42.24 35.87
C ARG A 766 29.21 -40.73 35.68
N PRO A 767 27.98 -40.24 35.97
CA PRO A 767 27.60 -38.82 35.89
C PRO A 767 28.04 -38.02 37.13
N GLN A 768 28.40 -36.76 36.94
CA GLN A 768 28.52 -35.77 38.02
C GLN A 768 27.21 -35.01 38.23
N LYS A 769 26.87 -34.80 39.51
CA LYS A 769 25.82 -33.90 40.00
C LYS A 769 26.42 -32.53 40.34
N SER A 770 25.60 -31.51 40.13
CA SER A 770 25.45 -30.21 40.82
C SER A 770 26.64 -29.26 40.90
N ASN A 771 26.51 -28.12 40.20
CA ASN A 771 26.19 -26.86 40.86
C ASN A 771 25.27 -26.01 39.98
#